data_AF-A0A2Z6IKU9-F1
#
_entry.id   AF-A0A2Z6IKU9-F1
#
_cell.length_a   1.000
_cell.length_b   1.000
_cell.length_c   1.000
_cell.angle_alpha   90.00
_cell.angle_beta   90.00
_cell.angle_gamma   90.00
#
_symmetry.space_group_name_H-M   'P 1'
#
loop_
_entity.id
_entity.type
_entity.pdbx_description
1 polymer ?
#
loop_
_entity_poly.entity_id
_entity_poly.type
_entity_poly.pdbx_seq_one_letter_code
_entity_poly.pdbx_strand_id
1 'polypeptide(L)'
;MPDHLRRCINQNPHCVAGLLRHLFNLQRPFLLFTDLQETIDDFAADYGSDVDLAVLQAFFSRLQEAVLAEPWIYLAWRPGPGRWTYLRLHREQLQLETLTPGDYLAFKERQVLPANDQEPILTVDFEDFRAAPYHLQDEDTIGQGLIYMNRRLAGQLFGNIKTGRQSILDFLAVHKLNGQSLMVHGQPPDFEDLRQTVQYLATLPKTKPWMEFAAEMTRRGFAPGWGDTAGRVRETMRLLMDVLDAPSGESLQAFIDRIPMISKILIVSIHGWFAQDKVLGRPDTGGQVVYILDQARALEQEMRQRLTRQGVDIVPRILIATRLIPNADGTSCDQRLEPVQGADNVQILRVPFRYPNGEILPQWISRFNVWPWLERYADDLERETLAEFGRRPDLIIGNYSDGNLVATILSARLNVTQCNIAHALEKSKYLYSDLYWRDHDASHHFACQFTADLIAMNSSDIIVTSTYQEIAGNDREVGQYEGYQNYSLPGLYRVENGVDVFDTKFNIVSPGADARYYFPYSASEARLRYLHDDIDALLFDQEPAADRRGVLKERDKPIIFSMARMDHIKNLSGLAEIFGASQRLRKLANLVIIGGHIDPRNSQDEEEGVQIQRMHDVMDAYQLDGQMRWIGTLLDKNVAGELYRVIGDSRGCFVQPALFEAFGLTVIEAMSSGLPVFATRFGGPLEIIEDGVSGFHINPNNQQETAEKLADFLEAAAADIRVWETISDGALARVSAHYTWSNYAMQMMTLARIFGFWRFMLKTDRHAARRYLQMFQHLQWRPLAHAVPLGES
;
A
#
# COMPACT_ATOMS: atom_id res chain seq x y z
N MET A 1 19.19 -26.40 2.31
CA MET A 1 17.98 -26.93 1.63
C MET A 1 18.23 -27.32 0.17
N PRO A 2 18.87 -26.53 -0.71
CA PRO A 2 19.35 -27.05 -2.01
C PRO A 2 20.29 -28.26 -1.82
N ASP A 3 21.11 -28.25 -0.77
CA ASP A 3 21.90 -29.40 -0.35
C ASP A 3 21.06 -30.61 0.09
N HIS A 4 19.83 -30.38 0.57
CA HIS A 4 18.90 -31.45 0.95
C HIS A 4 18.28 -32.07 -0.31
N LEU A 5 17.95 -31.26 -1.32
CA LEU A 5 17.55 -31.78 -2.63
C LEU A 5 18.70 -32.56 -3.29
N ARG A 6 19.94 -32.05 -3.24
CA ARG A 6 21.14 -32.80 -3.68
C ARG A 6 21.29 -34.13 -2.92
N ARG A 7 21.06 -34.10 -1.61
CA ARG A 7 21.09 -35.30 -0.77
C ARG A 7 20.00 -36.30 -1.17
N CYS A 8 18.77 -35.84 -1.39
CA CYS A 8 17.65 -36.67 -1.85
C CYS A 8 17.95 -37.29 -3.22
N ILE A 9 18.53 -36.52 -4.16
CA ILE A 9 18.97 -37.02 -5.47
C ILE A 9 20.00 -38.16 -5.31
N ASN A 10 20.96 -38.02 -4.38
CA ASN A 10 22.00 -39.02 -4.16
C ASN A 10 21.50 -40.26 -3.38
N GLN A 11 20.56 -40.08 -2.45
CA GLN A 11 20.09 -41.14 -1.55
C GLN A 11 18.92 -41.94 -2.15
N ASN A 12 18.03 -41.28 -2.88
CA ASN A 12 16.86 -41.90 -3.51
C ASN A 12 16.58 -41.30 -4.91
N PRO A 13 17.45 -41.56 -5.90
CA PRO A 13 17.30 -41.03 -7.25
C PRO A 13 16.01 -41.50 -7.95
N HIS A 14 15.47 -42.66 -7.56
CA HIS A 14 14.24 -43.20 -8.14
C HIS A 14 13.01 -42.37 -7.74
N CYS A 15 12.94 -41.90 -6.51
CA CYS A 15 11.87 -40.99 -6.05
C CYS A 15 11.88 -39.69 -6.86
N VAL A 16 13.05 -39.03 -6.97
CA VAL A 16 13.19 -37.78 -7.73
C VAL A 16 12.88 -37.97 -9.21
N ALA A 17 13.38 -39.05 -9.84
CA ALA A 17 13.08 -39.35 -11.24
C ALA A 17 11.58 -39.64 -11.48
N GLY A 18 10.91 -40.27 -10.50
CA GLY A 18 9.47 -40.50 -10.51
C GLY A 18 8.68 -39.19 -10.49
N LEU A 19 9.01 -38.29 -9.56
CA LEU A 19 8.40 -36.96 -9.45
C LEU A 19 8.63 -36.13 -10.73
N LEU A 20 9.86 -36.11 -11.26
CA LEU A 20 10.14 -35.41 -12.52
C LEU A 20 9.32 -35.97 -13.68
N ARG A 21 9.15 -37.29 -13.76
CA ARG A 21 8.28 -37.89 -14.78
C ARG A 21 6.84 -37.43 -14.63
N HIS A 22 6.34 -37.33 -13.40
CA HIS A 22 4.98 -36.83 -13.14
C HIS A 22 4.83 -35.37 -13.59
N LEU A 23 5.80 -34.50 -13.25
CA LEU A 23 5.83 -33.10 -13.68
C LEU A 23 5.86 -32.95 -15.21
N PHE A 24 6.73 -33.68 -15.92
CA PHE A 24 6.80 -33.62 -17.39
C PHE A 24 5.54 -34.19 -18.07
N ASN A 25 4.82 -35.12 -17.44
CA ASN A 25 3.58 -35.68 -17.97
C ASN A 25 2.42 -34.69 -17.99
N LEU A 26 2.49 -33.59 -17.22
CA LEU A 26 1.48 -32.53 -17.27
C LEU A 26 1.45 -31.79 -18.61
N GLN A 27 2.51 -31.90 -19.42
CA GLN A 27 2.64 -31.26 -20.74
C GLN A 27 2.42 -29.73 -20.72
N ARG A 28 2.70 -29.09 -19.58
CA ARG A 28 2.65 -27.64 -19.40
C ARG A 28 4.06 -27.08 -19.26
N PRO A 29 4.45 -26.04 -20.03
CA PRO A 29 5.79 -25.45 -19.95
C PRO A 29 5.99 -24.65 -18.66
N PHE A 30 4.91 -24.15 -18.05
CA PHE A 30 4.93 -23.39 -16.81
C PHE A 30 4.01 -24.02 -15.77
N LEU A 31 4.56 -24.22 -14.58
CA LEU A 31 3.85 -24.67 -13.39
C LEU A 31 4.03 -23.65 -12.28
N LEU A 32 2.92 -23.20 -11.71
CA LEU A 32 2.90 -22.25 -10.60
C LEU A 32 2.88 -22.97 -9.26
N PHE A 33 3.03 -22.21 -8.18
CA PHE A 33 3.02 -22.70 -6.81
C PHE A 33 1.89 -23.72 -6.54
N THR A 34 0.65 -23.42 -6.93
CA THR A 34 -0.51 -24.31 -6.73
C THR A 34 -0.40 -25.59 -7.54
N ASP A 35 -0.06 -25.51 -8.83
CA ASP A 35 0.17 -26.67 -9.69
C ASP A 35 1.25 -27.59 -9.06
N LEU A 36 2.31 -26.99 -8.53
CA LEU A 36 3.42 -27.70 -7.90
C LEU A 36 3.04 -28.36 -6.58
N GLN A 37 2.20 -27.72 -5.76
CA GLN A 37 1.68 -28.33 -4.53
C GLN A 37 0.79 -29.53 -4.83
N GLU A 38 -0.18 -29.37 -5.75
CA GLU A 38 -1.07 -30.46 -6.16
C GLU A 38 -0.27 -31.64 -6.71
N THR A 39 0.74 -31.36 -7.55
CA THR A 39 1.58 -32.40 -8.15
C THR A 39 2.40 -33.18 -7.11
N ILE A 40 2.94 -32.52 -6.08
CA ILE A 40 3.70 -33.23 -5.04
C ILE A 40 2.80 -34.01 -4.10
N ASP A 41 1.58 -33.51 -3.83
CA ASP A 41 0.60 -34.19 -2.99
C ASP A 41 0.03 -35.44 -3.69
N ASP A 42 -0.29 -35.35 -4.98
CA ASP A 42 -0.71 -36.48 -5.80
C ASP A 42 0.40 -37.55 -5.89
N PHE A 43 1.63 -37.11 -6.16
CA PHE A 43 2.78 -38.01 -6.18
C PHE A 43 3.01 -38.68 -4.81
N ALA A 44 2.83 -37.94 -3.71
CA ALA A 44 2.97 -38.47 -2.36
C ALA A 44 1.91 -39.54 -2.04
N ALA A 45 0.67 -39.35 -2.51
CA ALA A 45 -0.41 -40.31 -2.36
C ALA A 45 -0.10 -41.63 -3.10
N ASP A 46 0.49 -41.55 -4.29
CA ASP A 46 0.85 -42.71 -5.11
C ASP A 46 2.13 -43.43 -4.63
N TYR A 47 3.11 -42.70 -4.10
CA TYR A 47 4.43 -43.23 -3.72
C TYR A 47 4.48 -43.81 -2.29
N GLY A 48 3.66 -43.29 -1.37
CA GLY A 48 3.64 -43.68 0.06
C GLY A 48 4.64 -42.90 0.94
N SER A 49 4.59 -43.09 2.27
CA SER A 49 5.38 -42.30 3.22
C SER A 49 6.85 -42.72 3.30
N ASP A 50 7.75 -41.86 2.84
CA ASP A 50 9.22 -41.99 2.90
C ASP A 50 9.84 -40.70 3.49
N VAL A 51 10.95 -40.81 4.23
CA VAL A 51 11.67 -39.65 4.81
C VAL A 51 12.16 -38.70 3.71
N ASP A 52 12.56 -39.24 2.56
CA ASP A 52 13.01 -38.44 1.42
C ASP A 52 11.84 -37.70 0.75
N LEU A 53 10.63 -38.27 0.78
CA LEU A 53 9.42 -37.60 0.29
C LEU A 53 9.06 -36.37 1.13
N ALA A 54 9.21 -36.45 2.46
CA ALA A 54 8.99 -35.29 3.34
C ALA A 54 9.98 -34.14 3.05
N VAL A 55 11.23 -34.47 2.67
CA VAL A 55 12.22 -33.47 2.24
C VAL A 55 11.81 -32.83 0.91
N LEU A 56 11.30 -33.61 -0.04
CA LEU A 56 10.78 -33.08 -1.31
C LEU A 56 9.54 -32.20 -1.10
N GLN A 57 8.57 -32.64 -0.29
CA GLN A 57 7.42 -31.82 0.08
C GLN A 57 7.83 -30.50 0.74
N ALA A 58 8.80 -30.53 1.65
CA ALA A 58 9.33 -29.30 2.26
C ALA A 58 9.97 -28.37 1.21
N PHE A 59 10.73 -28.91 0.24
CA PHE A 59 11.30 -28.12 -0.85
C PHE A 59 10.22 -27.52 -1.75
N PHE A 60 9.24 -28.32 -2.17
CA PHE A 60 8.14 -27.89 -3.03
C PHE A 60 7.23 -26.88 -2.33
N SER A 61 7.05 -26.94 -1.01
CA SER A 61 6.27 -25.96 -0.24
C SER A 61 6.81 -24.52 -0.29
N ARG A 62 8.02 -24.35 -0.84
CA ARG A 62 8.70 -23.06 -1.02
C ARG A 62 9.06 -22.78 -2.50
N LEU A 63 8.66 -23.67 -3.42
CA LEU A 63 8.92 -23.54 -4.84
C LEU A 63 7.81 -22.72 -5.50
N GLN A 64 8.15 -21.54 -6.02
CA GLN A 64 7.17 -20.58 -6.53
C GLN A 64 6.76 -20.87 -7.97
N GLU A 65 7.72 -21.33 -8.78
CA GLU A 65 7.52 -21.59 -10.20
C GLU A 65 8.50 -22.67 -10.68
N ALA A 66 8.03 -23.49 -11.62
CA ALA A 66 8.87 -24.36 -12.43
C ALA A 66 8.61 -24.13 -13.92
N VAL A 67 9.70 -24.11 -14.70
CA VAL A 67 9.67 -23.98 -16.16
C VAL A 67 10.26 -25.25 -16.77
N LEU A 68 9.50 -25.93 -17.61
CA LEU A 68 9.82 -27.24 -18.16
C LEU A 68 10.14 -27.13 -19.65
N ALA A 69 11.32 -27.58 -20.05
CA ALA A 69 11.63 -27.86 -21.46
C ALA A 69 12.60 -29.03 -21.55
N GLU A 70 12.17 -30.15 -22.13
CA GLU A 70 12.97 -31.38 -22.14
C GLU A 70 14.39 -31.16 -22.71
N PRO A 71 15.44 -31.68 -22.06
CA PRO A 71 15.43 -32.58 -20.89
C PRO A 71 15.53 -31.88 -19.52
N TRP A 72 15.35 -30.56 -19.43
CA TRP A 72 15.60 -29.75 -18.23
C TRP A 72 14.32 -29.23 -17.57
N ILE A 73 14.35 -29.16 -16.25
CA ILE A 73 13.41 -28.37 -15.45
C ILE A 73 14.17 -27.24 -14.75
N TYR A 74 13.63 -26.03 -14.78
CA TYR A 74 14.17 -24.85 -14.15
C TYR A 74 13.25 -24.47 -12.99
N LEU A 75 13.82 -24.18 -11.82
CA LEU A 75 13.11 -24.05 -10.55
C LEU A 75 13.41 -22.69 -9.91
N ALA A 76 12.38 -21.92 -9.56
CA ALA A 76 12.50 -20.70 -8.78
C ALA A 76 12.11 -20.98 -7.31
N TRP A 77 13.13 -21.23 -6.49
CA TRP A 77 12.95 -21.61 -5.10
C TRP A 77 13.11 -20.41 -4.17
N ARG A 78 12.11 -20.19 -3.29
CA ARG A 78 12.05 -19.03 -2.39
C ARG A 78 12.12 -19.49 -0.93
N PRO A 79 13.32 -19.61 -0.33
CA PRO A 79 13.49 -20.03 1.07
C PRO A 79 12.73 -19.19 2.09
N GLY A 80 12.53 -17.91 1.79
CA GLY A 80 11.86 -16.94 2.65
C GLY A 80 11.75 -15.59 1.95
N PRO A 81 11.10 -14.60 2.60
CA PRO A 81 10.93 -13.24 2.07
C PRO A 81 12.19 -12.61 1.48
N GLY A 82 12.10 -12.17 0.22
CA GLY A 82 13.17 -11.47 -0.50
C GLY A 82 14.34 -12.34 -0.96
N ARG A 83 14.33 -13.64 -0.63
CA ARG A 83 15.46 -14.54 -0.88
C ARG A 83 15.08 -15.58 -1.92
N TRP A 84 15.87 -15.61 -3.00
CA TRP A 84 15.62 -16.46 -4.16
C TRP A 84 16.83 -17.30 -4.50
N THR A 85 16.58 -18.54 -4.91
CA THR A 85 17.59 -19.41 -5.53
C THR A 85 17.01 -20.01 -6.80
N TYR A 86 17.71 -19.83 -7.90
CA TYR A 86 17.35 -20.40 -9.19
C TYR A 86 18.16 -21.66 -9.43
N LEU A 87 17.50 -22.74 -9.82
CA LEU A 87 18.11 -24.04 -10.05
C LEU A 87 17.70 -24.59 -11.42
N ARG A 88 18.51 -25.48 -11.99
CA ARG A 88 18.07 -26.40 -13.04
C ARG A 88 18.40 -27.84 -12.70
N LEU A 89 17.55 -28.76 -13.12
CA LEU A 89 17.69 -30.19 -12.90
C LEU A 89 17.50 -30.95 -14.22
N HIS A 90 18.46 -31.79 -14.58
CA HIS A 90 18.32 -32.66 -15.75
C HIS A 90 17.45 -33.87 -15.41
N ARG A 91 16.42 -34.16 -16.21
CA ARG A 91 15.47 -35.26 -15.97
C ARG A 91 16.14 -36.63 -15.83
N GLU A 92 17.01 -36.99 -16.77
CA GLU A 92 17.64 -38.32 -16.81
C GLU A 92 18.91 -38.41 -15.95
N GLN A 93 19.81 -37.43 -16.08
CA GLN A 93 21.10 -37.42 -15.38
C GLN A 93 20.99 -36.99 -13.92
N LEU A 94 19.85 -36.42 -13.50
CA LEU A 94 19.59 -35.85 -12.17
C LEU A 94 20.67 -34.84 -11.73
N GLN A 95 21.29 -34.16 -12.69
CA GLN A 95 22.29 -33.12 -12.45
C GLN A 95 21.60 -31.83 -12.00
N LEU A 96 21.82 -31.44 -10.74
CA LEU A 96 21.31 -30.20 -10.15
C LEU A 96 22.37 -29.09 -10.21
N GLU A 97 22.02 -27.95 -10.79
CA GLU A 97 22.88 -26.77 -10.90
C GLU A 97 22.19 -25.52 -10.39
N THR A 98 22.98 -24.60 -9.83
CA THR A 98 22.50 -23.27 -9.43
C THR A 98 22.70 -22.31 -10.60
N LEU A 99 21.74 -21.41 -10.79
CA LEU A 99 21.71 -20.44 -11.88
C LEU A 99 21.78 -19.01 -11.34
N THR A 100 22.23 -18.09 -12.18
CA THR A 100 21.98 -16.67 -11.97
C THR A 100 20.51 -16.34 -12.27
N PRO A 101 19.95 -15.24 -11.72
CA PRO A 101 18.63 -14.76 -12.12
C PRO A 101 18.54 -14.54 -13.64
N GLY A 102 19.59 -13.98 -14.25
CA GLY A 102 19.70 -13.76 -15.68
C GLY A 102 19.55 -15.05 -16.51
N ASP A 103 20.25 -16.12 -16.13
CA ASP A 103 20.17 -17.41 -16.84
C ASP A 103 18.79 -18.06 -16.74
N TYR A 104 18.15 -17.95 -15.56
CA TYR A 104 16.79 -18.45 -15.36
C TYR A 104 15.79 -17.70 -16.23
N LEU A 105 15.83 -16.36 -16.22
CA LEU A 105 14.96 -15.51 -17.02
C LEU A 105 15.19 -15.71 -18.52
N ALA A 106 16.45 -15.83 -18.97
CA ALA A 106 16.80 -16.16 -20.36
C ALA A 106 16.19 -17.49 -20.82
N PHE A 107 16.10 -18.47 -19.93
CA PHE A 107 15.41 -19.73 -20.22
C PHE A 107 13.89 -19.55 -20.30
N LYS A 108 13.30 -18.78 -19.38
CA LYS A 108 11.88 -18.45 -19.36
C LYS A 108 11.43 -17.77 -20.66
N GLU A 109 12.20 -16.80 -21.12
CA GLU A 109 11.96 -16.06 -22.37
C GLU A 109 11.91 -16.97 -23.59
N ARG A 110 12.81 -17.95 -23.71
CA ARG A 110 12.87 -18.89 -24.84
C ARG A 110 11.64 -19.77 -24.98
N GLN A 111 10.84 -19.93 -23.92
CA GLN A 111 9.58 -20.68 -23.98
C GLN A 111 8.44 -19.88 -24.61
N VAL A 112 8.58 -18.56 -24.71
CA VAL A 112 7.52 -17.65 -25.18
C VAL A 112 7.91 -16.90 -26.44
N LEU A 113 9.19 -16.59 -26.61
CA LEU A 113 9.69 -15.91 -27.81
C LEU A 113 9.69 -16.84 -29.04
N PRO A 114 9.31 -16.33 -30.22
CA PRO A 114 9.51 -17.05 -31.48
C PRO A 114 11.00 -17.38 -31.69
N ALA A 115 11.30 -18.53 -32.29
CA ALA A 115 12.68 -19.02 -32.46
C ALA A 115 13.63 -18.05 -33.20
N ASN A 116 13.10 -17.07 -33.94
CA ASN A 116 13.85 -16.08 -34.71
C ASN A 116 14.14 -14.77 -33.94
N ASP A 117 13.59 -14.60 -32.73
CA ASP A 117 13.73 -13.39 -31.90
C ASP A 117 14.86 -13.64 -30.85
N GLN A 118 16.11 -13.68 -31.32
CA GLN A 118 17.32 -13.99 -30.51
C GLN A 118 18.31 -12.83 -30.38
N GLU A 119 17.88 -11.60 -30.63
CA GLU A 119 18.74 -10.44 -30.38
C GLU A 119 19.09 -10.32 -28.88
N PRO A 120 20.31 -9.86 -28.54
CA PRO A 120 20.68 -9.63 -27.15
C PRO A 120 19.75 -8.57 -26.54
N ILE A 121 18.99 -8.95 -25.52
CA ILE A 121 18.08 -8.05 -24.82
C ILE A 121 18.82 -7.19 -23.81
N LEU A 122 18.31 -5.97 -23.56
CA LEU A 122 18.82 -5.09 -22.52
C LEU A 122 18.65 -5.75 -21.14
N THR A 123 19.73 -5.87 -20.38
CA THR A 123 19.68 -6.23 -18.96
C THR A 123 19.68 -4.97 -18.09
N VAL A 124 18.69 -4.88 -17.21
CA VAL A 124 18.53 -3.85 -16.20
C VAL A 124 18.95 -4.40 -14.85
N ASP A 125 19.94 -3.75 -14.23
CA ASP A 125 20.53 -4.17 -12.96
C ASP A 125 20.79 -2.95 -12.07
N PHE A 126 20.12 -2.90 -10.92
CA PHE A 126 20.30 -1.84 -9.93
C PHE A 126 21.25 -2.21 -8.79
N GLU A 127 21.75 -3.45 -8.71
CA GLU A 127 22.55 -3.93 -7.57
C GLU A 127 23.77 -3.05 -7.33
N ASP A 128 24.54 -2.76 -8.38
CA ASP A 128 25.74 -1.90 -8.30
C ASP A 128 25.45 -0.45 -7.92
N PHE A 129 24.20 -0.01 -8.06
CA PHE A 129 23.75 1.35 -7.72
C PHE A 129 23.16 1.44 -6.32
N ARG A 130 22.94 0.31 -5.63
CA ARG A 130 22.48 0.28 -4.25
C ARG A 130 23.62 0.76 -3.36
N ALA A 131 23.39 1.86 -2.64
CA ALA A 131 24.41 2.37 -1.76
C ALA A 131 24.62 1.38 -0.59
N ALA A 132 25.84 0.87 -0.46
CA ALA A 132 26.25 -0.21 0.45
C ALA A 132 25.86 -0.09 1.95
N PRO A 133 25.49 1.07 2.55
CA PRO A 133 25.05 1.06 3.94
C PRO A 133 23.55 0.84 4.19
N TYR A 134 22.69 0.68 3.18
CA TYR A 134 21.22 0.75 3.34
C TYR A 134 20.47 -0.58 3.17
N HIS A 135 21.10 -1.70 3.53
CA HIS A 135 20.53 -3.03 3.37
C HIS A 135 20.29 -3.68 4.73
N LEU A 136 19.04 -4.09 4.97
CA LEU A 136 18.63 -4.92 6.09
C LEU A 136 19.10 -6.36 5.88
N GLN A 137 19.26 -7.15 6.94
CA GLN A 137 19.72 -8.55 6.85
C GLN A 137 18.65 -9.56 7.26
N ASP A 138 17.67 -9.10 8.06
CA ASP A 138 16.67 -9.93 8.72
C ASP A 138 15.30 -9.66 8.10
N GLU A 139 14.55 -10.73 7.81
CA GLU A 139 13.23 -10.67 7.20
C GLU A 139 12.20 -9.98 8.09
N ASP A 140 12.35 -10.10 9.42
CA ASP A 140 11.48 -9.44 10.41
C ASP A 140 11.62 -7.92 10.42
N THR A 141 12.71 -7.40 9.82
CA THR A 141 13.01 -5.96 9.79
C THR A 141 12.56 -5.27 8.52
N ILE A 142 12.11 -6.02 7.50
CA ILE A 142 11.59 -5.46 6.25
C ILE A 142 10.44 -4.49 6.55
N GLY A 143 10.44 -3.34 5.88
CA GLY A 143 9.46 -2.29 6.11
C GLY A 143 9.70 -1.45 7.38
N GLN A 144 10.82 -1.65 8.09
CA GLN A 144 11.24 -0.82 9.24
C GLN A 144 12.47 0.05 8.93
N GLY A 145 12.59 0.47 7.66
CA GLY A 145 13.80 1.06 7.12
C GLY A 145 14.29 2.31 7.85
N LEU A 146 13.37 3.17 8.32
CA LEU A 146 13.70 4.37 9.10
C LEU A 146 14.56 4.05 10.33
N ILE A 147 14.16 3.06 11.14
CA ILE A 147 14.81 2.72 12.41
C ILE A 147 16.27 2.34 12.15
N TYR A 148 16.48 1.46 11.16
CA TYR A 148 17.80 0.96 10.84
C TYR A 148 18.68 2.02 10.18
N MET A 149 18.15 2.73 9.18
CA MET A 149 18.85 3.83 8.52
C MET A 149 19.30 4.86 9.54
N ASN A 150 18.40 5.30 10.42
CA ASN A 150 18.71 6.33 11.39
C ASN A 150 19.76 5.88 12.42
N ARG A 151 19.67 4.65 12.93
CA ARG A 151 20.70 4.08 13.82
C ARG A 151 22.08 4.03 13.16
N ARG A 152 22.15 3.60 11.91
CA ARG A 152 23.41 3.44 11.18
C ARG A 152 24.02 4.79 10.78
N LEU A 153 23.21 5.68 10.24
CA LEU A 153 23.67 7.00 9.81
C LEU A 153 24.08 7.87 10.99
N ALA A 154 23.38 7.77 12.14
CA ALA A 154 23.85 8.38 13.38
C ALA A 154 25.24 7.85 13.77
N GLY A 155 25.44 6.53 13.78
CA GLY A 155 26.74 5.93 14.05
C GLY A 155 27.86 6.43 13.13
N GLN A 156 27.56 6.62 11.84
CA GLN A 156 28.52 7.17 10.86
C GLN A 156 28.82 8.66 11.10
N LEU A 157 27.77 9.47 11.26
CA LEU A 157 27.89 10.92 11.48
C LEU A 157 28.76 11.23 12.71
N PHE A 158 28.63 10.41 13.76
CA PHE A 158 29.35 10.60 15.01
C PHE A 158 30.61 9.74 15.15
N GLY A 159 31.01 9.01 14.10
CA GLY A 159 32.32 8.35 14.04
C GLY A 159 33.49 9.34 14.21
N ASN A 160 33.29 10.60 13.77
CA ASN A 160 34.06 11.74 14.24
C ASN A 160 33.12 12.76 14.90
N ILE A 161 33.06 12.72 16.22
CA ILE A 161 32.16 13.55 17.04
C ILE A 161 32.28 15.04 16.70
N LYS A 162 33.49 15.57 16.44
CA LYS A 162 33.67 17.00 16.13
C LYS A 162 32.99 17.37 14.82
N THR A 163 33.20 16.57 13.77
CA THR A 163 32.60 16.80 12.45
C THR A 163 31.08 16.62 12.48
N GLY A 164 30.59 15.58 13.18
CA GLY A 164 29.16 15.34 13.36
C GLY A 164 28.45 16.49 14.07
N ARG A 165 29.02 16.98 15.19
CA ARG A 165 28.52 18.16 15.92
C ARG A 165 28.42 19.39 15.02
N GLN A 166 29.49 19.71 14.29
CA GLN A 166 29.50 20.87 13.41
C GLN A 166 28.45 20.75 12.31
N SER A 167 28.28 19.57 11.72
CA SER A 167 27.32 19.37 10.63
C SER A 167 25.87 19.58 11.07
N ILE A 168 25.51 19.20 12.30
CA ILE A 168 24.18 19.48 12.87
C ILE A 168 23.99 20.97 13.11
N LEU A 169 24.99 21.65 13.67
CA LEU A 169 24.96 23.10 13.89
C LEU A 169 24.84 23.88 12.58
N ASP A 170 25.56 23.46 11.54
CA ASP A 170 25.47 24.03 10.19
C ASP A 170 24.08 23.83 9.59
N PHE A 171 23.50 22.63 9.74
CA PHE A 171 22.11 22.35 9.32
C PHE A 171 21.11 23.30 10.00
N LEU A 172 21.22 23.49 11.32
CA LEU A 172 20.34 24.40 12.07
C LEU A 172 20.51 25.86 11.64
N ALA A 173 21.73 26.30 11.31
CA ALA A 173 22.02 27.67 10.92
C ALA A 173 21.50 28.04 9.52
N VAL A 174 21.43 27.08 8.59
CA VAL A 174 20.90 27.32 7.24
C VAL A 174 19.41 27.04 7.12
N HIS A 175 18.78 26.52 8.17
CA HIS A 175 17.39 26.09 8.14
C HIS A 175 16.41 27.27 8.05
N LYS A 176 15.57 27.24 7.01
CA LYS A 176 14.56 28.26 6.75
C LYS A 176 13.25 27.60 6.33
N LEU A 177 12.13 28.16 6.77
CA LEU A 177 10.81 27.75 6.34
C LEU A 177 10.03 28.98 5.88
N ASN A 178 9.50 28.96 4.65
CA ASN A 178 8.84 30.12 4.02
C ASN A 178 9.67 31.42 4.07
N GLY A 179 11.00 31.32 3.98
CA GLY A 179 11.92 32.47 4.03
C GLY A 179 12.24 32.97 5.45
N GLN A 180 11.52 32.50 6.47
CA GLN A 180 11.81 32.77 7.87
C GLN A 180 12.96 31.87 8.36
N SER A 181 13.99 32.48 8.97
CA SER A 181 15.03 31.73 9.67
C SER A 181 14.47 31.04 10.91
N LEU A 182 14.78 29.77 11.08
CA LEU A 182 14.33 28.95 12.20
C LEU A 182 15.53 28.40 12.99
N MET A 183 15.29 28.00 14.23
CA MET A 183 16.27 27.42 15.16
C MET A 183 17.38 28.42 15.55
N VAL A 184 18.27 28.78 14.64
CA VAL A 184 19.45 29.60 14.92
C VAL A 184 19.41 30.88 14.09
N HIS A 185 19.85 31.98 14.68
CA HIS A 185 20.03 33.27 14.02
C HIS A 185 21.52 33.64 13.95
N GLY A 186 22.13 33.51 12.78
CA GLY A 186 23.53 33.88 12.56
C GLY A 186 24.50 32.73 12.81
N GLN A 187 25.49 32.94 13.67
CA GLN A 187 26.49 31.91 13.99
C GLN A 187 25.86 30.81 14.87
N PRO A 188 26.19 29.53 14.65
CA PRO A 188 25.70 28.45 15.49
C PRO A 188 26.14 28.61 16.96
N PRO A 189 25.25 28.36 17.93
CA PRO A 189 25.59 28.46 19.35
C PRO A 189 26.56 27.34 19.72
N ASP A 190 27.49 27.63 20.63
CA ASP A 190 28.32 26.59 21.23
C ASP A 190 27.59 25.87 22.39
N PHE A 191 28.24 24.87 22.97
CA PHE A 191 27.64 24.07 24.04
C PHE A 191 27.40 24.89 25.33
N GLU A 192 28.24 25.90 25.59
CA GLU A 192 28.11 26.76 26.76
C GLU A 192 26.97 27.78 26.56
N ASP A 193 26.81 28.32 25.36
CA ASP A 193 25.66 29.15 24.98
C ASP A 193 24.33 28.42 25.21
N LEU A 194 24.25 27.16 24.77
CA LEU A 194 23.10 26.29 25.00
C LEU A 194 22.85 26.06 26.49
N ARG A 195 23.89 25.75 27.26
CA ARG A 195 23.80 25.52 28.71
C ARG A 195 23.28 26.75 29.45
N GLN A 196 23.83 27.93 29.18
CA GLN A 196 23.42 29.19 29.79
C GLN A 196 21.97 29.54 29.44
N THR A 197 21.57 29.26 28.20
CA THR A 197 20.19 29.51 27.75
C THR A 197 19.19 28.56 28.41
N VAL A 198 19.53 27.28 28.56
CA VAL A 198 18.73 26.30 29.32
C VAL A 198 18.58 26.71 30.80
N GLN A 199 19.64 27.25 31.42
CA GLN A 199 19.58 27.78 32.79
C GLN A 199 18.65 28.99 32.89
N TYR A 200 18.76 29.94 31.95
CA TYR A 200 17.84 31.08 31.86
C TYR A 200 16.38 30.61 31.73
N LEU A 201 16.09 29.68 30.82
CA LEU A 201 14.73 29.14 30.63
C LEU A 201 14.19 28.43 31.88
N ALA A 202 15.06 27.87 32.71
CA ALA A 202 14.65 27.26 33.98
C ALA A 202 14.15 28.28 35.02
N THR A 203 14.49 29.57 34.87
CA THR A 203 13.97 30.66 35.72
C THR A 203 12.57 31.11 35.32
N LEU A 204 12.10 30.75 34.13
CA LEU A 204 10.80 31.15 33.62
C LEU A 204 9.71 30.10 33.98
N PRO A 205 8.44 30.52 34.12
CA PRO A 205 7.32 29.59 34.17
C PRO A 205 7.30 28.69 32.93
N LYS A 206 7.09 27.38 33.10
CA LYS A 206 7.10 26.41 31.98
C LYS A 206 6.10 26.77 30.88
N THR A 207 4.95 27.35 31.25
CA THR A 207 3.86 27.72 30.34
C THR A 207 4.05 29.10 29.70
N LYS A 208 5.12 29.83 30.03
CA LYS A 208 5.36 31.16 29.46
C LYS A 208 5.47 31.06 27.94
N PRO A 209 4.64 31.78 27.15
CA PRO A 209 4.64 31.71 25.69
C PRO A 209 5.92 32.28 25.06
N TRP A 210 6.36 31.70 23.93
CA TRP A 210 7.54 32.12 23.16
C TRP A 210 7.59 33.63 22.92
N MET A 211 6.47 34.22 22.48
CA MET A 211 6.38 35.65 22.14
C MET A 211 6.81 36.58 23.28
N GLU A 212 6.62 36.17 24.54
CA GLU A 212 6.96 36.99 25.71
C GLU A 212 8.46 37.00 26.06
N PHE A 213 9.25 36.06 25.53
CA PHE A 213 10.70 35.98 25.77
C PHE A 213 11.53 35.83 24.48
N ALA A 214 10.90 35.88 23.31
CA ALA A 214 11.54 35.77 22.01
C ALA A 214 12.67 36.80 21.81
N ALA A 215 12.49 38.05 22.26
CA ALA A 215 13.51 39.09 22.16
C ALA A 215 14.81 38.73 22.90
N GLU A 216 14.69 38.07 24.07
CA GLU A 216 15.87 37.57 24.80
C GLU A 216 16.52 36.41 24.06
N MET A 217 15.73 35.49 23.51
CA MET A 217 16.24 34.35 22.73
C MET A 217 16.98 34.83 21.48
N THR A 218 16.45 35.83 20.77
CA THR A 218 17.10 36.42 19.59
C THR A 218 18.42 37.10 19.95
N ARG A 219 18.50 37.81 21.09
CA ARG A 219 19.78 38.37 21.58
C ARG A 219 20.83 37.29 21.85
N ARG A 220 20.39 36.09 22.20
CA ARG A 220 21.24 34.89 22.42
C ARG A 220 21.49 34.08 21.15
N GLY A 221 21.06 34.56 19.97
CA GLY A 221 21.28 33.88 18.69
C GLY A 221 20.25 32.79 18.34
N PHE A 222 19.12 32.72 19.05
CA PHE A 222 18.07 31.73 18.79
C PHE A 222 16.87 32.33 18.05
N ALA A 223 16.43 31.64 17.00
CA ALA A 223 15.24 31.94 16.23
C ALA A 223 14.04 31.06 16.67
N PRO A 224 12.80 31.32 16.21
CA PRO A 224 11.65 30.45 16.49
C PRO A 224 11.86 29.00 16.00
N GLY A 225 11.08 28.05 16.54
CA GLY A 225 11.14 26.64 16.16
C GLY A 225 11.59 25.67 17.25
N TRP A 226 11.98 26.16 18.43
CA TRP A 226 12.35 25.32 19.57
C TRP A 226 11.17 24.85 20.43
N GLY A 227 10.07 25.59 20.39
CA GLY A 227 8.93 25.39 21.29
C GLY A 227 8.02 26.61 21.36
N ASP A 228 6.74 26.36 21.59
CA ASP A 228 5.71 27.38 21.84
C ASP A 228 5.80 28.01 23.24
N THR A 229 6.40 27.29 24.18
CA THR A 229 6.48 27.64 25.60
C THR A 229 7.91 27.49 26.12
N ALA A 230 8.28 28.22 27.18
CA ALA A 230 9.61 28.14 27.78
C ALA A 230 9.98 26.70 28.20
N GLY A 231 9.00 25.92 28.68
CA GLY A 231 9.19 24.51 29.00
C GLY A 231 9.58 23.68 27.78
N ARG A 232 8.85 23.85 26.66
CA ARG A 232 9.11 23.12 25.41
C ARG A 232 10.44 23.50 24.78
N VAL A 233 10.75 24.80 24.73
CA VAL A 233 12.05 25.31 24.25
C VAL A 233 13.20 24.66 25.03
N ARG A 234 13.08 24.64 26.35
CA ARG A 234 14.09 24.05 27.23
C ARG A 234 14.29 22.56 26.98
N GLU A 235 13.21 21.80 26.77
CA GLU A 235 13.31 20.38 26.43
C GLU A 235 14.00 20.16 25.08
N THR A 236 13.63 20.91 24.05
CA THR A 236 14.20 20.77 22.70
C THR A 236 15.70 21.12 22.70
N MET A 237 16.09 22.15 23.45
CA MET A 237 17.51 22.50 23.63
C MET A 237 18.28 21.40 24.38
N ARG A 238 17.67 20.76 25.38
CA ARG A 238 18.29 19.61 26.07
C ARG A 238 18.50 18.43 25.13
N LEU A 239 17.52 18.11 24.27
CA LEU A 239 17.70 17.06 23.26
C LEU A 239 18.87 17.37 22.33
N LEU A 240 19.03 18.64 21.90
CA LEU A 240 20.21 19.03 21.14
C LEU A 240 21.50 18.83 21.96
N MET A 241 21.53 19.25 23.22
CA MET A 241 22.68 19.03 24.09
C MET A 241 23.02 17.55 24.24
N ASP A 242 22.02 16.67 24.39
CA ASP A 242 22.19 15.23 24.49
C ASP A 242 22.78 14.66 23.18
N VAL A 243 22.28 15.10 22.02
CA VAL A 243 22.81 14.73 20.70
C VAL A 243 24.25 15.21 20.52
N LEU A 244 24.58 16.42 21.00
CA LEU A 244 25.94 16.92 20.92
C LEU A 244 26.86 16.16 21.89
N ASP A 245 26.44 15.87 23.11
CA ASP A 245 27.29 15.25 24.14
C ASP A 245 27.49 13.75 23.92
N ALA A 246 26.39 13.00 23.85
CA ALA A 246 26.35 11.54 23.73
C ALA A 246 25.34 11.10 22.66
N PRO A 247 25.67 11.24 21.38
CA PRO A 247 24.75 10.97 20.29
C PRO A 247 24.32 9.50 20.19
N SER A 248 23.03 9.29 19.94
CA SER A 248 22.45 8.00 19.55
C SER A 248 21.44 8.21 18.43
N GLY A 249 21.05 7.14 17.74
CA GLY A 249 19.98 7.22 16.72
C GLY A 249 18.67 7.74 17.34
N GLU A 250 18.34 7.28 18.55
CA GLU A 250 17.13 7.67 19.28
C GLU A 250 17.15 9.15 19.68
N SER A 251 18.27 9.65 20.24
CA SER A 251 18.38 11.06 20.63
C SER A 251 18.35 11.98 19.42
N LEU A 252 19.01 11.58 18.32
CA LEU A 252 18.98 12.31 17.07
C LEU A 252 17.56 12.36 16.49
N GLN A 253 16.87 11.23 16.40
CA GLN A 253 15.48 11.19 15.92
C GLN A 253 14.56 12.06 16.79
N ALA A 254 14.63 11.92 18.11
CA ALA A 254 13.82 12.72 19.03
C ALA A 254 14.06 14.23 18.86
N PHE A 255 15.30 14.63 18.51
CA PHE A 255 15.62 16.02 18.18
C PHE A 255 15.10 16.44 16.79
N ILE A 256 15.42 15.69 15.73
CA ILE A 256 15.00 16.00 14.35
C ILE A 256 13.48 16.05 14.22
N ASP A 257 12.76 15.18 14.93
CA ASP A 257 11.30 15.18 14.98
C ASP A 257 10.70 16.49 15.52
N ARG A 258 11.45 17.25 16.31
CA ARG A 258 11.03 18.57 16.79
C ARG A 258 11.31 19.70 15.81
N ILE A 259 12.16 19.49 14.80
CA ILE A 259 12.56 20.56 13.89
C ILE A 259 11.39 20.85 12.91
N PRO A 260 10.95 22.12 12.78
CA PRO A 260 9.90 22.47 11.84
C PRO A 260 10.44 22.47 10.40
N MET A 261 10.29 21.36 9.67
CA MET A 261 10.83 21.23 8.29
C MET A 261 9.77 21.24 7.20
N ILE A 262 8.52 20.89 7.54
CA ILE A 262 7.46 20.62 6.55
C ILE A 262 6.31 21.61 6.76
N SER A 263 6.00 22.38 5.73
CA SER A 263 4.87 23.32 5.66
C SER A 263 4.10 23.23 4.35
N LYS A 264 4.69 22.70 3.27
CA LYS A 264 4.05 22.55 1.96
C LYS A 264 4.24 21.14 1.42
N ILE A 265 3.13 20.44 1.18
CA ILE A 265 3.13 19.07 0.65
C ILE A 265 2.41 19.06 -0.69
N LEU A 266 3.05 18.47 -1.70
CA LEU A 266 2.41 18.15 -2.98
C LEU A 266 2.09 16.65 -3.01
N ILE A 267 0.82 16.29 -3.13
CA ILE A 267 0.36 14.92 -3.34
C ILE A 267 -0.02 14.80 -4.82
N VAL A 268 0.44 13.76 -5.52
CA VAL A 268 0.21 13.58 -6.96
C VAL A 268 -0.60 12.31 -7.19
N SER A 269 -1.77 12.45 -7.83
CA SER A 269 -2.69 11.34 -8.18
C SER A 269 -3.44 11.70 -9.46
N ILE A 270 -3.00 11.16 -10.60
CA ILE A 270 -3.33 11.74 -11.91
C ILE A 270 -4.59 11.12 -12.53
N HIS A 271 -4.65 9.79 -12.64
CA HIS A 271 -5.78 9.10 -13.24
C HIS A 271 -7.07 9.18 -12.40
N GLY A 272 -8.17 8.72 -13.01
CA GLY A 272 -9.48 8.62 -12.37
C GLY A 272 -10.22 9.94 -12.29
N TRP A 273 -11.42 9.88 -11.72
CA TRP A 273 -12.30 11.01 -11.45
C TRP A 273 -12.04 11.51 -10.04
N PHE A 274 -10.95 12.24 -9.83
CA PHE A 274 -10.61 12.70 -8.49
C PHE A 274 -11.50 13.88 -8.08
N ALA A 275 -12.49 13.62 -7.23
CA ALA A 275 -13.37 14.61 -6.60
C ALA A 275 -13.90 14.09 -5.25
N GLN A 276 -14.65 14.93 -4.54
CA GLN A 276 -15.19 14.60 -3.21
C GLN A 276 -16.60 14.00 -3.23
N ASP A 277 -17.33 14.17 -4.34
CA ASP A 277 -18.71 13.73 -4.48
C ASP A 277 -18.96 13.16 -5.89
N LYS A 278 -19.91 12.22 -6.03
CA LYS A 278 -20.38 11.60 -7.29
C LYS A 278 -19.31 10.90 -8.15
N VAL A 279 -18.21 10.47 -7.56
CA VAL A 279 -17.09 9.85 -8.28
C VAL A 279 -16.73 8.43 -7.85
N LEU A 280 -17.04 8.03 -6.62
CA LEU A 280 -16.74 6.67 -6.15
C LEU A 280 -17.54 5.65 -6.99
N GLY A 281 -16.86 4.60 -7.46
CA GLY A 281 -17.44 3.59 -8.34
C GLY A 281 -17.30 3.91 -9.84
N ARG A 282 -16.87 5.12 -10.21
CA ARG A 282 -16.51 5.42 -11.61
C ARG A 282 -15.22 4.69 -12.01
N PRO A 283 -14.98 4.49 -13.32
CA PRO A 283 -13.74 3.89 -13.82
C PRO A 283 -12.49 4.54 -13.20
N ASP A 284 -11.53 3.71 -12.80
CA ASP A 284 -10.29 4.10 -12.13
C ASP A 284 -10.45 4.94 -10.86
N THR A 285 -11.64 4.93 -10.24
CA THR A 285 -11.96 5.79 -9.10
C THR A 285 -12.49 4.96 -7.93
N GLY A 286 -11.66 4.78 -6.91
CA GLY A 286 -12.01 3.95 -5.76
C GLY A 286 -11.25 4.32 -4.49
N GLY A 287 -10.76 3.30 -3.79
CA GLY A 287 -10.10 3.44 -2.48
C GLY A 287 -8.93 4.42 -2.46
N GLN A 288 -8.22 4.61 -3.57
CA GLN A 288 -7.14 5.60 -3.67
C GLN A 288 -7.62 7.04 -3.42
N VAL A 289 -8.78 7.44 -3.95
CA VAL A 289 -9.32 8.79 -3.72
C VAL A 289 -9.69 8.98 -2.26
N VAL A 290 -10.35 7.97 -1.66
CA VAL A 290 -10.69 7.97 -0.24
C VAL A 290 -9.44 8.07 0.63
N TYR A 291 -8.44 7.24 0.35
CA TYR A 291 -7.16 7.23 1.04
C TYR A 291 -6.52 8.63 1.02
N ILE A 292 -6.41 9.26 -0.15
CA ILE A 292 -5.70 10.54 -0.29
C ILE A 292 -6.47 11.67 0.39
N LEU A 293 -7.81 11.70 0.31
CA LEU A 293 -8.61 12.72 0.98
C LEU A 293 -8.48 12.62 2.51
N ASP A 294 -8.53 11.41 3.06
CA ASP A 294 -8.41 11.19 4.50
C ASP A 294 -6.96 11.40 4.99
N GLN A 295 -5.98 10.96 4.18
CA GLN A 295 -4.55 11.25 4.36
C GLN A 295 -4.29 12.75 4.46
N ALA A 296 -4.77 13.54 3.49
CA ALA A 296 -4.47 14.97 3.42
C ALA A 296 -5.05 15.74 4.62
N ARG A 297 -6.26 15.40 5.08
CA ARG A 297 -6.87 15.97 6.30
C ARG A 297 -6.01 15.69 7.53
N ALA A 298 -5.62 14.43 7.72
CA ALA A 298 -4.82 14.03 8.87
C ALA A 298 -3.42 14.66 8.85
N LEU A 299 -2.80 14.72 7.67
CA LEU A 299 -1.52 15.41 7.47
C LEU A 299 -1.62 16.91 7.78
N GLU A 300 -2.67 17.61 7.33
CA GLU A 300 -2.85 19.03 7.66
C GLU A 300 -2.93 19.25 9.18
N GLN A 301 -3.74 18.42 9.86
CA GLN A 301 -3.91 18.50 11.30
C GLN A 301 -2.58 18.27 12.03
N GLU A 302 -1.81 17.24 11.67
CA GLU A 302 -0.52 16.94 12.29
C GLU A 302 0.52 18.02 11.97
N MET A 303 0.59 18.52 10.73
CA MET A 303 1.46 19.62 10.34
C MET A 303 1.18 20.86 11.19
N ARG A 304 -0.08 21.25 11.34
CA ARG A 304 -0.49 22.40 12.16
C ARG A 304 -0.09 22.19 13.61
N GLN A 305 -0.44 21.05 14.21
CA GLN A 305 -0.08 20.75 15.59
C GLN A 305 1.42 20.83 15.84
N ARG A 306 2.23 20.27 14.93
CA ARG A 306 3.69 20.30 15.04
C ARG A 306 4.25 21.72 14.89
N LEU A 307 3.77 22.52 13.94
CA LEU A 307 4.22 23.91 13.78
C LEU A 307 3.85 24.77 14.99
N THR A 308 2.59 24.66 15.46
CA THR A 308 2.10 25.37 16.65
C THR A 308 2.92 25.00 17.89
N ARG A 309 3.14 23.70 18.18
CA ARG A 309 3.94 23.24 19.33
C ARG A 309 5.40 23.73 19.32
N GLN A 310 5.91 24.13 18.16
CA GLN A 310 7.27 24.68 18.02
C GLN A 310 7.31 26.21 18.01
N GLY A 311 6.16 26.87 18.25
CA GLY A 311 6.06 28.32 18.25
C GLY A 311 6.27 28.94 16.86
N VAL A 312 5.96 28.20 15.80
CA VAL A 312 6.09 28.65 14.41
C VAL A 312 4.72 29.03 13.87
N ASP A 313 4.55 30.32 13.60
CA ASP A 313 3.32 30.89 13.01
C ASP A 313 3.36 30.79 11.48
N ILE A 314 3.30 29.55 10.99
CA ILE A 314 3.22 29.24 9.56
C ILE A 314 1.97 28.41 9.34
N VAL A 315 1.13 28.85 8.41
CA VAL A 315 -0.03 28.08 7.95
C VAL A 315 0.46 26.99 6.99
N PRO A 316 0.28 25.69 7.32
CA PRO A 316 0.63 24.61 6.41
C PRO A 316 -0.32 24.60 5.21
N ARG A 317 0.14 24.13 4.05
CA ARG A 317 -0.68 23.99 2.85
C ARG A 317 -0.41 22.67 2.14
N ILE A 318 -1.46 22.01 1.68
CA ILE A 318 -1.37 20.76 0.90
C ILE A 318 -2.09 20.96 -0.43
N LEU A 319 -1.44 20.56 -1.52
CA LEU A 319 -2.06 20.48 -2.85
C LEU A 319 -2.16 19.02 -3.26
N ILE A 320 -3.35 18.59 -3.64
CA ILE A 320 -3.60 17.29 -4.27
C ILE A 320 -3.69 17.52 -5.77
N ALA A 321 -2.61 17.25 -6.49
CA ALA A 321 -2.51 17.42 -7.92
C ALA A 321 -3.12 16.25 -8.68
N THR A 322 -4.06 16.54 -9.57
CA THR A 322 -4.76 15.56 -10.41
C THR A 322 -5.11 16.14 -11.78
N ARG A 323 -5.67 15.32 -12.67
CA ARG A 323 -6.06 15.75 -14.00
C ARG A 323 -7.30 16.66 -13.97
N LEU A 324 -7.28 17.73 -14.76
CA LEU A 324 -8.48 18.50 -15.12
C LEU A 324 -9.20 17.83 -16.28
N ILE A 325 -10.47 17.50 -16.10
CA ILE A 325 -11.33 16.85 -17.09
C ILE A 325 -12.49 17.81 -17.42
N PRO A 326 -12.42 18.55 -18.54
CA PRO A 326 -13.48 19.48 -18.95
C PRO A 326 -14.86 18.83 -19.08
N ASN A 327 -14.93 17.61 -19.63
CA ASN A 327 -16.17 16.83 -19.69
C ASN A 327 -16.37 16.11 -18.36
N ALA A 328 -16.77 16.86 -17.33
CA ALA A 328 -16.79 16.40 -15.95
C ALA A 328 -18.00 15.51 -15.56
N ASP A 329 -18.98 15.30 -16.45
CA ASP A 329 -20.16 14.44 -16.22
C ASP A 329 -20.86 14.64 -14.87
N GLY A 330 -21.06 15.91 -14.49
CA GLY A 330 -21.74 16.31 -13.25
C GLY A 330 -20.89 16.26 -11.98
N THR A 331 -19.59 16.00 -12.12
CA THR A 331 -18.58 16.07 -11.05
C THR A 331 -17.91 17.45 -11.02
N SER A 332 -17.02 17.70 -10.06
CA SER A 332 -16.18 18.91 -9.99
C SER A 332 -14.81 18.76 -10.70
N CYS A 333 -14.63 17.72 -11.51
CA CYS A 333 -13.33 17.43 -12.16
C CYS A 333 -12.89 18.48 -13.21
N ASP A 334 -13.77 19.39 -13.61
CA ASP A 334 -13.50 20.54 -14.48
C ASP A 334 -12.98 21.77 -13.72
N GLN A 335 -13.06 21.77 -12.38
CA GLN A 335 -12.66 22.89 -11.54
C GLN A 335 -11.16 22.82 -11.23
N ARG A 336 -10.40 23.84 -11.65
CA ARG A 336 -8.95 23.94 -11.41
C ARG A 336 -8.59 23.85 -9.93
N LEU A 337 -9.32 24.51 -9.04
CA LEU A 337 -9.09 24.47 -7.60
C LEU A 337 -10.36 24.12 -6.85
N GLU A 338 -10.27 23.15 -5.96
CA GLU A 338 -11.38 22.75 -5.09
C GLU A 338 -10.87 22.56 -3.64
N PRO A 339 -11.43 23.27 -2.64
CA PRO A 339 -11.12 23.04 -1.24
C PRO A 339 -11.58 21.65 -0.77
N VAL A 340 -10.75 20.95 -0.01
CA VAL A 340 -11.13 19.67 0.60
C VAL A 340 -12.00 19.91 1.83
N GLN A 341 -13.19 19.32 1.86
CA GLN A 341 -14.13 19.38 2.97
C GLN A 341 -13.51 18.79 4.25
N GLY A 342 -13.67 19.48 5.38
CA GLY A 342 -13.10 19.06 6.67
C GLY A 342 -11.61 19.36 6.81
N ALA A 343 -11.03 20.15 5.92
CA ALA A 343 -9.68 20.70 6.00
C ALA A 343 -9.71 22.20 5.71
N ASP A 344 -8.76 22.96 6.27
CA ASP A 344 -8.74 24.42 6.08
C ASP A 344 -7.81 24.84 4.94
N ASN A 345 -6.67 24.16 4.76
CA ASN A 345 -5.61 24.54 3.81
C ASN A 345 -5.19 23.38 2.90
N VAL A 346 -6.13 22.49 2.58
CA VAL A 346 -5.96 21.42 1.61
C VAL A 346 -6.81 21.74 0.38
N GLN A 347 -6.18 21.74 -0.80
CA GLN A 347 -6.87 21.99 -2.06
C GLN A 347 -6.53 20.92 -3.10
N ILE A 348 -7.52 20.51 -3.87
CA ILE A 348 -7.32 19.74 -5.10
C ILE A 348 -6.95 20.73 -6.19
N LEU A 349 -5.79 20.53 -6.83
CA LEU A 349 -5.29 21.29 -7.96
C LEU A 349 -5.38 20.43 -9.22
N ARG A 350 -6.20 20.85 -10.18
CA ARG A 350 -6.42 20.13 -11.43
C ARG A 350 -5.66 20.78 -12.58
N VAL A 351 -4.81 19.99 -13.24
CA VAL A 351 -4.03 20.42 -14.40
C VAL A 351 -4.47 19.61 -15.62
N PRO A 352 -4.78 20.24 -16.76
CA PRO A 352 -5.27 19.51 -17.94
C PRO A 352 -4.14 18.75 -18.66
N PHE A 353 -4.52 17.65 -19.31
CA PHE A 353 -3.70 17.06 -20.37
C PHE A 353 -3.82 17.88 -21.64
N ARG A 354 -2.71 17.96 -22.40
CA ARG A 354 -2.61 18.81 -23.59
C ARG A 354 -1.98 18.11 -24.76
N TYR A 355 -2.61 18.20 -25.93
CA TYR A 355 -2.05 17.78 -27.21
C TYR A 355 -0.83 18.62 -27.55
N PRO A 356 0.11 18.14 -28.39
CA PRO A 356 1.31 18.90 -28.80
C PRO A 356 1.01 20.33 -29.28
N ASN A 357 -0.12 20.55 -29.95
CA ASN A 357 -0.59 21.86 -30.42
C ASN A 357 -1.07 22.82 -29.29
N GLY A 358 -1.24 22.33 -28.06
CA GLY A 358 -1.69 23.09 -26.88
C GLY A 358 -3.16 22.88 -26.50
N GLU A 359 -3.94 22.20 -27.34
CA GLU A 359 -5.36 21.92 -27.07
C GLU A 359 -5.53 21.00 -25.87
N ILE A 360 -6.61 21.21 -25.12
CA ILE A 360 -6.95 20.42 -23.93
C ILE A 360 -7.61 19.13 -24.39
N LEU A 361 -7.24 17.99 -23.79
CA LEU A 361 -7.99 16.74 -23.95
C LEU A 361 -9.26 16.78 -23.05
N PRO A 362 -10.48 16.92 -23.60
CA PRO A 362 -11.68 17.15 -22.80
C PRO A 362 -12.22 15.90 -22.08
N GLN A 363 -12.05 14.72 -22.67
CA GLN A 363 -12.63 13.45 -22.20
C GLN A 363 -11.75 12.73 -21.17
N TRP A 364 -12.38 11.93 -20.30
CA TRP A 364 -11.66 10.98 -19.45
C TRP A 364 -10.86 9.97 -20.28
N ILE A 365 -9.75 9.49 -19.73
CA ILE A 365 -8.99 8.36 -20.29
C ILE A 365 -8.64 7.38 -19.18
N SER A 366 -8.60 6.10 -19.54
CA SER A 366 -8.15 5.02 -18.66
C SER A 366 -6.74 5.27 -18.13
N ARG A 367 -6.48 4.85 -16.89
CA ARG A 367 -5.16 4.83 -16.24
C ARG A 367 -4.11 4.08 -17.06
N PHE A 368 -4.52 3.13 -17.90
CA PHE A 368 -3.62 2.43 -18.82
C PHE A 368 -3.18 3.27 -20.02
N ASN A 369 -3.87 4.38 -20.31
CA ASN A 369 -3.64 5.21 -21.50
C ASN A 369 -3.05 6.60 -21.17
N VAL A 370 -2.67 6.85 -19.92
CA VAL A 370 -2.18 8.18 -19.48
C VAL A 370 -0.73 8.47 -19.87
N TRP A 371 0.04 7.45 -20.26
CA TRP A 371 1.50 7.52 -20.41
C TRP A 371 2.01 8.63 -21.33
N PRO A 372 1.45 8.87 -22.54
CA PRO A 372 1.93 9.92 -23.43
C PRO A 372 1.86 11.33 -22.83
N TRP A 373 0.99 11.52 -21.85
CA TRP A 373 0.64 12.84 -21.31
C TRP A 373 1.49 13.24 -20.12
N LEU A 374 2.16 12.28 -19.46
CA LEU A 374 2.73 12.47 -18.13
C LEU A 374 3.92 13.43 -18.08
N GLU A 375 4.82 13.43 -19.06
CA GLU A 375 5.97 14.35 -19.06
C GLU A 375 5.53 15.81 -19.20
N ARG A 376 4.63 16.07 -20.14
CA ARG A 376 4.09 17.42 -20.32
C ARG A 376 3.22 17.84 -19.13
N TYR A 377 2.43 16.92 -18.59
CA TYR A 377 1.67 17.19 -17.38
C TYR A 377 2.60 17.55 -16.20
N ALA A 378 3.76 16.89 -16.07
CA ALA A 378 4.75 17.25 -15.06
C ALA A 378 5.29 18.68 -15.27
N ASP A 379 5.56 19.09 -16.52
CA ASP A 379 5.97 20.47 -16.84
C ASP A 379 4.91 21.50 -16.44
N ASP A 380 3.64 21.21 -16.74
CA ASP A 380 2.52 22.09 -16.43
C ASP A 380 2.28 22.14 -14.92
N LEU A 381 2.29 20.98 -14.25
CA LEU A 381 2.12 20.86 -12.81
C LEU A 381 3.24 21.54 -12.02
N GLU A 382 4.48 21.49 -12.50
CA GLU A 382 5.60 22.22 -11.87
C GLU A 382 5.30 23.71 -11.79
N ARG A 383 4.84 24.32 -12.90
CA ARG A 383 4.52 25.76 -12.96
C ARG A 383 3.33 26.10 -12.07
N GLU A 384 2.26 25.33 -12.14
CA GLU A 384 1.04 25.53 -11.33
C GLU A 384 1.33 25.38 -9.83
N THR A 385 2.11 24.36 -9.45
CA THR A 385 2.52 24.13 -8.06
C THR A 385 3.36 25.29 -7.53
N LEU A 386 4.35 25.76 -8.30
CA LEU A 386 5.19 26.88 -7.90
C LEU A 386 4.39 28.18 -7.80
N ALA A 387 3.40 28.39 -8.68
CA ALA A 387 2.52 29.54 -8.62
C ALA A 387 1.63 29.52 -7.36
N GLU A 388 1.02 28.37 -7.05
CA GLU A 388 0.18 28.22 -5.87
C GLU A 388 1.00 28.31 -4.58
N PHE A 389 2.13 27.61 -4.49
CA PHE A 389 2.96 27.63 -3.29
C PHE A 389 3.85 28.87 -3.17
N GLY A 390 4.17 29.58 -4.25
CA GLY A 390 5.17 30.66 -4.27
C GLY A 390 6.62 30.20 -4.04
N ARG A 391 6.85 28.89 -3.90
CA ARG A 391 8.16 28.21 -3.78
C ARG A 391 7.99 26.71 -4.00
N ARG A 392 9.09 25.96 -4.10
CA ARG A 392 9.05 24.49 -4.14
C ARG A 392 8.38 23.89 -2.88
N PRO A 393 7.71 22.73 -2.99
CA PRO A 393 7.20 21.99 -1.82
C PRO A 393 8.34 21.48 -0.94
N ASP A 394 8.00 21.07 0.28
CA ASP A 394 8.93 20.43 1.24
C ASP A 394 8.93 18.90 1.08
N LEU A 395 7.83 18.33 0.57
CA LEU A 395 7.64 16.90 0.30
C LEU A 395 6.76 16.72 -0.94
N ILE A 396 7.09 15.73 -1.77
CA ILE A 396 6.24 15.25 -2.87
C ILE A 396 5.85 13.80 -2.58
N ILE A 397 4.55 13.50 -2.61
CA ILE A 397 4.00 12.15 -2.43
C ILE A 397 3.38 11.70 -3.75
N GLY A 398 4.02 10.76 -4.43
CA GLY A 398 3.44 10.08 -5.59
C GLY A 398 2.45 8.99 -5.16
N ASN A 399 1.37 8.83 -5.92
CA ASN A 399 0.39 7.78 -5.72
C ASN A 399 0.18 7.02 -7.02
N TYR A 400 0.24 5.69 -6.95
CA TYR A 400 0.14 4.78 -8.11
C TYR A 400 1.23 5.03 -9.17
N SER A 401 1.29 4.22 -10.22
CA SER A 401 2.35 4.24 -11.24
C SER A 401 2.53 5.61 -11.90
N ASP A 402 1.43 6.24 -12.33
CA ASP A 402 1.43 7.53 -13.03
C ASP A 402 1.82 8.70 -12.11
N GLY A 403 1.23 8.76 -10.92
CA GLY A 403 1.56 9.77 -9.92
C GLY A 403 2.99 9.62 -9.39
N ASN A 404 3.48 8.38 -9.21
CA ASN A 404 4.86 8.09 -8.80
C ASN A 404 5.87 8.50 -9.88
N LEU A 405 5.57 8.30 -11.15
CA LEU A 405 6.44 8.76 -12.24
C LEU A 405 6.50 10.30 -12.31
N VAL A 406 5.35 10.98 -12.22
CA VAL A 406 5.35 12.45 -12.22
C VAL A 406 6.00 13.03 -10.97
N ALA A 407 5.79 12.41 -9.80
CA ALA A 407 6.52 12.75 -8.59
C ALA A 407 8.04 12.58 -8.76
N THR A 408 8.48 11.55 -9.48
CA THR A 408 9.90 11.32 -9.82
C THR A 408 10.47 12.47 -10.66
N ILE A 409 9.75 12.89 -11.70
CA ILE A 409 10.17 14.01 -12.56
C ILE A 409 10.27 15.31 -11.75
N LEU A 410 9.24 15.64 -10.97
CA LEU A 410 9.18 16.86 -10.15
C LEU A 410 10.23 16.87 -9.04
N SER A 411 10.41 15.76 -8.33
CA SER A 411 11.42 15.58 -7.29
C SER A 411 12.83 15.86 -7.82
N ALA A 412 13.14 15.30 -9.00
CA ALA A 412 14.44 15.47 -9.63
C ALA A 412 14.71 16.93 -10.01
N ARG A 413 13.71 17.65 -10.53
CA ARG A 413 13.84 19.06 -10.98
C ARG A 413 13.84 20.06 -9.84
N LEU A 414 12.92 19.89 -8.89
CA LEU A 414 12.73 20.80 -7.76
C LEU A 414 13.70 20.51 -6.60
N ASN A 415 14.39 19.35 -6.64
CA ASN A 415 15.24 18.85 -5.58
C ASN A 415 14.50 18.74 -4.23
N VAL A 416 13.37 18.03 -4.23
CA VAL A 416 12.49 17.85 -3.07
C VAL A 416 12.43 16.38 -2.67
N THR A 417 12.30 16.07 -1.38
CA THR A 417 12.12 14.70 -0.89
C THR A 417 10.90 14.04 -1.52
N GLN A 418 11.07 12.81 -2.02
CA GLN A 418 10.03 12.04 -2.68
C GLN A 418 9.61 10.83 -1.85
N CYS A 419 8.32 10.70 -1.62
CA CYS A 419 7.68 9.50 -1.11
C CYS A 419 6.79 8.89 -2.20
N ASN A 420 6.84 7.57 -2.36
CA ASN A 420 5.93 6.84 -3.24
C ASN A 420 4.99 5.97 -2.42
N ILE A 421 3.73 5.90 -2.85
CA ILE A 421 2.71 4.97 -2.38
C ILE A 421 2.17 4.27 -3.62
N ALA A 422 2.35 2.96 -3.74
CA ALA A 422 1.91 2.24 -4.93
C ALA A 422 0.39 2.06 -4.97
N HIS A 423 -0.27 1.84 -3.83
CA HIS A 423 -1.66 1.36 -3.69
C HIS A 423 -1.89 -0.04 -4.26
N ALA A 424 -1.40 -0.30 -5.46
CA ALA A 424 -1.36 -1.61 -6.10
C ALA A 424 -0.23 -1.65 -7.13
N LEU A 425 0.33 -2.84 -7.36
CA LEU A 425 1.25 -3.10 -8.48
C LEU A 425 0.63 -4.12 -9.44
N GLU A 426 0.28 -3.68 -10.65
CA GLU A 426 -0.54 -4.48 -11.58
C GLU A 426 0.15 -5.80 -11.98
N LYS A 427 1.49 -5.87 -11.98
CA LYS A 427 2.22 -7.10 -12.28
C LYS A 427 1.88 -8.28 -11.35
N SER A 428 1.44 -7.99 -10.12
CA SER A 428 1.01 -9.01 -9.16
C SER A 428 -0.45 -9.46 -9.35
N LYS A 429 -1.26 -8.63 -10.03
CA LYS A 429 -2.69 -8.90 -10.27
C LYS A 429 -2.94 -9.64 -11.57
N TYR A 430 -2.12 -9.37 -12.59
CA TYR A 430 -2.22 -10.00 -13.90
C TYR A 430 -1.14 -11.06 -14.02
N LEU A 431 -1.51 -12.31 -13.80
CA LEU A 431 -0.59 -13.44 -13.84
C LEU A 431 0.14 -13.50 -15.19
N TYR A 432 1.48 -13.61 -15.12
CA TYR A 432 2.36 -13.62 -16.29
C TYR A 432 2.27 -12.40 -17.22
N SER A 433 1.73 -11.27 -16.75
CA SER A 433 1.64 -10.04 -17.54
C SER A 433 3.00 -9.49 -17.97
N ASP A 434 4.07 -9.84 -17.26
CA ASP A 434 5.44 -9.52 -17.67
C ASP A 434 5.92 -10.43 -18.82
N LEU A 435 5.75 -11.74 -18.68
CA LEU A 435 6.17 -12.71 -19.68
C LEU A 435 5.36 -12.59 -21.00
N TYR A 436 4.05 -12.39 -20.90
CA TYR A 436 3.12 -12.25 -22.03
C TYR A 436 2.71 -10.79 -22.26
N TRP A 437 3.56 -9.83 -21.89
CA TRP A 437 3.21 -8.40 -21.97
C TRP A 437 2.71 -7.98 -23.35
N ARG A 438 3.25 -8.55 -24.44
CA ARG A 438 2.85 -8.25 -25.83
C ARG A 438 1.36 -8.52 -26.09
N ASP A 439 0.79 -9.55 -25.45
CA ASP A 439 -0.61 -9.93 -25.61
C ASP A 439 -1.55 -8.93 -24.90
N HIS A 440 -1.06 -8.29 -23.86
CA HIS A 440 -1.78 -7.29 -23.07
C HIS A 440 -1.52 -5.85 -23.51
N ASP A 441 -0.44 -5.60 -24.26
CA ASP A 441 0.05 -4.23 -24.48
C ASP A 441 -0.90 -3.38 -25.33
N ALA A 442 -1.75 -3.99 -26.17
CA ALA A 442 -2.76 -3.28 -26.93
C ALA A 442 -3.87 -2.65 -26.07
N SER A 443 -4.11 -3.18 -24.86
CA SER A 443 -5.21 -2.75 -23.98
C SER A 443 -4.73 -2.16 -22.65
N HIS A 444 -3.63 -2.66 -22.09
CA HIS A 444 -3.15 -2.29 -20.75
C HIS A 444 -1.84 -1.51 -20.77
N HIS A 445 -1.08 -1.54 -21.88
CA HIS A 445 0.21 -0.87 -22.01
C HIS A 445 1.19 -1.18 -20.85
N PHE A 446 1.25 -2.44 -20.44
CA PHE A 446 2.05 -2.88 -19.29
C PHE A 446 3.54 -2.62 -19.45
N ALA A 447 4.08 -2.60 -20.68
CA ALA A 447 5.47 -2.21 -20.90
C ALA A 447 5.75 -0.79 -20.39
N CYS A 448 4.85 0.17 -20.65
CA CYS A 448 4.95 1.53 -20.11
C CYS A 448 4.86 1.52 -18.58
N GLN A 449 3.87 0.81 -18.04
CA GLN A 449 3.59 0.82 -16.61
C GLN A 449 4.72 0.20 -15.79
N PHE A 450 5.19 -0.99 -16.14
CA PHE A 450 6.25 -1.69 -15.39
C PHE A 450 7.59 -0.95 -15.50
N THR A 451 7.85 -0.29 -16.64
CA THR A 451 9.01 0.59 -16.78
C THR A 451 8.88 1.81 -15.85
N ALA A 452 7.69 2.44 -15.78
CA ALA A 452 7.43 3.58 -14.90
C ALA A 452 7.56 3.21 -13.42
N ASP A 453 7.00 2.06 -13.02
CA ASP A 453 7.10 1.51 -11.67
C ASP A 453 8.56 1.32 -11.27
N LEU A 454 9.35 0.65 -12.11
CA LEU A 454 10.75 0.37 -11.85
C LEU A 454 11.59 1.65 -11.71
N ILE A 455 11.32 2.65 -12.56
CA ILE A 455 11.95 3.98 -12.47
C ILE A 455 11.59 4.62 -11.12
N ALA A 456 10.31 4.65 -10.77
CA ALA A 456 9.85 5.38 -9.59
C ALA A 456 10.30 4.71 -8.29
N MET A 457 10.25 3.37 -8.19
CA MET A 457 10.75 2.57 -7.06
C MET A 457 12.23 2.86 -6.75
N ASN A 458 13.04 3.00 -7.80
CA ASN A 458 14.48 3.24 -7.66
C ASN A 458 14.81 4.73 -7.48
N SER A 459 13.92 5.63 -7.87
CA SER A 459 14.10 7.09 -7.72
C SER A 459 13.67 7.64 -6.36
N SER A 460 12.69 7.01 -5.70
CA SER A 460 12.13 7.52 -4.44
C SER A 460 13.11 7.52 -3.28
N ASP A 461 12.99 8.52 -2.40
CA ASP A 461 13.68 8.54 -1.11
C ASP A 461 12.99 7.62 -0.10
N ILE A 462 11.65 7.56 -0.14
CA ILE A 462 10.80 6.79 0.77
C ILE A 462 9.78 6.00 -0.06
N ILE A 463 9.55 4.74 0.30
CA ILE A 463 8.40 3.96 -0.16
C ILE A 463 7.55 3.64 1.06
N VAL A 464 6.27 4.02 1.00
CA VAL A 464 5.28 3.72 2.04
C VAL A 464 4.34 2.66 1.53
N THR A 465 4.17 1.63 2.34
CA THR A 465 3.26 0.51 2.09
C THR A 465 2.27 0.38 3.23
N SER A 466 1.12 -0.23 2.96
CA SER A 466 0.10 -0.43 3.99
C SER A 466 0.37 -1.64 4.88
N THR A 467 1.12 -2.63 4.34
CA THR A 467 1.36 -3.95 4.95
C THR A 467 2.75 -4.47 4.59
N TYR A 468 3.23 -5.43 5.38
CA TYR A 468 4.44 -6.19 5.08
C TYR A 468 4.28 -7.04 3.80
N GLN A 469 3.10 -7.64 3.62
CA GLN A 469 2.72 -8.46 2.47
C GLN A 469 2.88 -7.69 1.15
N GLU A 470 2.58 -6.39 1.14
CA GLU A 470 2.80 -5.54 -0.03
C GLU A 470 4.29 -5.53 -0.45
N ILE A 471 5.21 -5.54 0.52
CA ILE A 471 6.66 -5.53 0.26
C ILE A 471 7.16 -6.93 -0.08
N ALA A 472 7.06 -7.86 0.86
CA ALA A 472 7.76 -9.15 0.84
C ALA A 472 6.82 -10.36 1.04
N GLY A 473 5.51 -10.16 0.97
CA GLY A 473 4.53 -11.24 1.02
C GLY A 473 4.55 -11.94 2.37
N ASN A 474 4.55 -13.25 2.36
CA ASN A 474 4.70 -14.08 3.55
C ASN A 474 5.67 -15.22 3.27
N ASP A 475 5.68 -16.24 4.13
CA ASP A 475 6.51 -17.43 3.96
C ASP A 475 6.31 -18.14 2.61
N ARG A 476 5.08 -18.15 2.10
CA ARG A 476 4.68 -18.92 0.92
C ARG A 476 4.42 -18.04 -0.30
N GLU A 477 3.85 -16.87 -0.09
CA GLU A 477 3.44 -15.97 -1.17
C GLU A 477 4.48 -14.86 -1.36
N VAL A 478 4.73 -14.53 -2.61
CA VAL A 478 5.65 -13.45 -3.02
C VAL A 478 4.99 -12.09 -2.77
N GLY A 479 5.75 -11.13 -2.26
CA GLY A 479 5.29 -9.75 -2.11
C GLY A 479 5.09 -9.03 -3.43
N GLN A 480 4.30 -7.95 -3.44
CA GLN A 480 4.06 -7.19 -4.67
C GLN A 480 5.36 -6.51 -5.16
N TYR A 481 6.08 -5.82 -4.28
CA TYR A 481 7.39 -5.23 -4.62
C TYR A 481 8.46 -6.30 -4.86
N GLU A 482 8.45 -7.39 -4.08
CA GLU A 482 9.34 -8.53 -4.30
C GLU A 482 9.20 -9.10 -5.72
N GLY A 483 7.98 -9.11 -6.28
CA GLY A 483 7.75 -9.51 -7.67
C GLY A 483 8.52 -8.69 -8.71
N TYR A 484 9.01 -7.49 -8.37
CA TYR A 484 9.84 -6.64 -9.23
C TYR A 484 11.35 -6.86 -9.01
N GLN A 485 11.76 -7.79 -8.14
CA GLN A 485 13.17 -8.12 -7.90
C GLN A 485 13.82 -8.74 -9.13
N ASN A 486 13.21 -9.77 -9.72
CA ASN A 486 13.67 -10.43 -10.94
C ASN A 486 12.48 -10.71 -11.85
N TYR A 487 12.48 -10.20 -13.08
CA TYR A 487 11.46 -10.49 -14.08
C TYR A 487 11.95 -10.16 -15.49
N SER A 488 11.19 -10.53 -16.52
CA SER A 488 11.55 -10.20 -17.91
C SER A 488 10.32 -9.79 -18.70
N LEU A 489 10.52 -8.81 -19.59
CA LEU A 489 9.60 -8.46 -20.67
C LEU A 489 10.24 -8.97 -21.97
N PRO A 490 9.90 -10.20 -22.42
CA PRO A 490 10.63 -10.82 -23.51
C PRO A 490 10.66 -9.95 -24.78
N GLY A 491 11.85 -9.77 -25.33
CA GLY A 491 12.12 -8.92 -26.49
C GLY A 491 12.04 -7.41 -26.25
N LEU A 492 12.00 -6.97 -24.99
CA LEU A 492 12.13 -5.56 -24.61
C LEU A 492 13.33 -5.36 -23.66
N TYR A 493 13.24 -5.84 -22.42
CA TYR A 493 14.35 -5.86 -21.46
C TYR A 493 14.14 -6.94 -20.38
N ARG A 494 15.25 -7.33 -19.74
CA ARG A 494 15.28 -8.22 -18.57
C ARG A 494 15.68 -7.43 -17.33
N VAL A 495 15.05 -7.71 -16.20
CA VAL A 495 15.40 -7.12 -14.90
C VAL A 495 16.04 -8.18 -14.03
N GLU A 496 17.35 -8.06 -13.82
CA GLU A 496 18.12 -8.99 -13.02
C GLU A 496 18.18 -8.59 -11.55
N ASN A 497 18.22 -7.29 -11.21
CA ASN A 497 18.03 -6.82 -9.84
C ASN A 497 17.23 -5.52 -9.88
N GLY A 498 15.90 -5.61 -9.84
CA GLY A 498 15.01 -4.46 -9.99
C GLY A 498 14.78 -3.70 -8.70
N VAL A 499 14.31 -4.42 -7.67
CA VAL A 499 13.97 -3.91 -6.34
C VAL A 499 14.60 -4.80 -5.28
N ASP A 500 14.86 -4.24 -4.10
CA ASP A 500 15.34 -4.94 -2.93
C ASP A 500 14.38 -4.72 -1.77
N VAL A 501 13.71 -5.77 -1.32
CA VAL A 501 12.77 -5.66 -0.20
C VAL A 501 13.46 -5.31 1.13
N PHE A 502 14.78 -5.47 1.21
CA PHE A 502 15.59 -5.11 2.37
C PHE A 502 16.11 -3.66 2.33
N ASP A 503 15.77 -2.87 1.31
CA ASP A 503 16.17 -1.47 1.23
C ASP A 503 15.49 -0.63 2.31
N THR A 504 16.27 0.17 3.03
CA THR A 504 15.75 1.04 4.11
C THR A 504 14.77 2.13 3.65
N LYS A 505 14.55 2.31 2.34
CA LYS A 505 13.50 3.20 1.84
C LYS A 505 12.09 2.67 2.15
N PHE A 506 11.92 1.36 2.32
CA PHE A 506 10.63 0.75 2.63
C PHE A 506 10.23 1.00 4.09
N ASN A 507 9.03 1.56 4.26
CA ASN A 507 8.42 1.83 5.56
C ASN A 507 6.95 1.45 5.54
N ILE A 508 6.50 0.64 6.50
CA ILE A 508 5.09 0.29 6.65
C ILE A 508 4.42 1.40 7.47
N VAL A 509 3.42 2.05 6.86
CA VAL A 509 2.60 3.08 7.50
C VAL A 509 1.15 2.78 7.16
N SER A 510 0.49 2.02 8.03
CA SER A 510 -0.85 1.53 7.76
C SER A 510 -1.89 2.66 7.85
N PRO A 511 -2.83 2.77 6.91
CA PRO A 511 -3.91 3.75 6.97
C PRO A 511 -4.96 3.36 8.02
N GLY A 512 -5.97 4.21 8.21
CA GLY A 512 -7.08 3.95 9.12
C GLY A 512 -8.46 4.19 8.52
N ALA A 513 -9.48 4.09 9.36
CA ALA A 513 -10.82 4.55 9.04
C ALA A 513 -11.05 5.99 9.53
N ASP A 514 -11.87 6.74 8.82
CA ASP A 514 -12.25 8.09 9.25
C ASP A 514 -13.21 8.02 10.44
N ALA A 515 -12.71 8.45 11.61
CA ALA A 515 -13.43 8.39 12.88
C ALA A 515 -14.73 9.24 12.91
N ARG A 516 -14.96 10.11 11.91
CA ARG A 516 -16.24 10.83 11.75
C ARG A 516 -17.36 9.91 11.31
N TYR A 517 -17.05 8.88 10.52
CA TYR A 517 -18.03 7.96 9.95
C TYR A 517 -18.02 6.61 10.64
N TYR A 518 -16.85 6.13 11.05
CA TYR A 518 -16.65 4.80 11.62
C TYR A 518 -16.15 4.91 13.06
N PHE A 519 -17.01 4.55 14.00
CA PHE A 519 -16.76 4.63 15.43
C PHE A 519 -17.58 3.55 16.15
N PRO A 520 -17.23 3.18 17.40
CA PRO A 520 -17.84 2.05 18.09
C PRO A 520 -19.37 2.14 18.14
N TYR A 521 -20.06 1.03 17.89
CA TYR A 521 -21.52 0.93 17.99
C TYR A 521 -22.05 1.33 19.40
N SER A 522 -21.22 1.16 20.43
CA SER A 522 -21.48 1.52 21.82
C SER A 522 -21.48 3.03 22.11
N ALA A 523 -20.99 3.87 21.19
CA ALA A 523 -20.99 5.33 21.31
C ALA A 523 -22.38 5.94 21.06
N SER A 524 -23.32 5.64 21.95
CA SER A 524 -24.76 5.92 21.79
C SER A 524 -25.13 7.38 21.51
N GLU A 525 -24.34 8.35 22.00
CA GLU A 525 -24.54 9.78 21.79
C GLU A 525 -24.13 10.25 20.37
N ALA A 526 -23.21 9.55 19.72
CA ALA A 526 -22.72 9.87 18.38
C ALA A 526 -23.56 9.21 17.25
N ARG A 527 -24.50 8.31 17.60
CA ARG A 527 -25.30 7.53 16.65
C ARG A 527 -26.19 8.42 15.77
N LEU A 528 -26.23 8.14 14.47
CA LEU A 528 -27.01 8.89 13.50
C LEU A 528 -28.45 8.35 13.43
N ARG A 529 -29.21 8.51 14.52
CA ARG A 529 -30.57 7.92 14.67
C ARG A 529 -31.57 8.33 13.60
N TYR A 530 -31.39 9.48 12.97
CA TYR A 530 -32.25 9.94 11.89
C TYR A 530 -32.14 9.07 10.62
N LEU A 531 -31.08 8.26 10.48
CA LEU A 531 -30.89 7.30 9.38
C LEU A 531 -31.50 5.93 9.69
N HIS A 532 -32.01 5.70 10.91
CA HIS A 532 -32.45 4.35 11.33
C HIS A 532 -33.64 3.86 10.52
N ASP A 533 -34.62 4.73 10.24
CA ASP A 533 -35.78 4.36 9.42
C ASP A 533 -35.36 4.01 7.98
N ASP A 534 -34.42 4.76 7.40
CA ASP A 534 -33.90 4.50 6.05
C ASP A 534 -33.10 3.18 5.99
N ILE A 535 -32.28 2.91 7.01
CA ILE A 535 -31.52 1.66 7.13
C ILE A 535 -32.47 0.48 7.38
N ASP A 536 -33.50 0.66 8.21
CA ASP A 536 -34.51 -0.36 8.48
C ASP A 536 -35.27 -0.74 7.21
N ALA A 537 -35.69 0.26 6.43
CA ALA A 537 -36.30 0.08 5.12
C ALA A 537 -35.34 -0.64 4.14
N LEU A 538 -34.07 -0.20 4.11
CA LEU A 538 -33.04 -0.83 3.28
C LEU A 538 -32.91 -2.33 3.55
N LEU A 539 -32.87 -2.72 4.83
CA LEU A 539 -32.68 -4.10 5.26
C LEU A 539 -33.95 -4.96 5.20
N PHE A 540 -35.10 -4.42 5.60
CA PHE A 540 -36.28 -5.21 5.95
C PHE A 540 -37.53 -4.95 5.10
N ASP A 541 -37.52 -3.96 4.20
CA ASP A 541 -38.66 -3.74 3.30
C ASP A 541 -38.95 -4.99 2.47
N GLN A 542 -40.24 -5.36 2.45
CA GLN A 542 -40.73 -6.54 1.73
C GLN A 542 -41.10 -6.23 0.27
N GLU A 543 -41.25 -4.94 -0.07
CA GLU A 543 -41.60 -4.50 -1.42
C GLU A 543 -40.42 -4.67 -2.37
N PRO A 544 -40.64 -5.18 -3.61
CA PRO A 544 -39.61 -5.24 -4.62
C PRO A 544 -39.12 -3.84 -5.00
N ALA A 545 -37.81 -3.64 -5.06
CA ALA A 545 -37.21 -2.42 -5.58
C ALA A 545 -36.06 -2.76 -6.54
N ALA A 546 -35.78 -1.88 -7.50
CA ALA A 546 -34.78 -2.13 -8.54
C ALA A 546 -33.34 -2.18 -8.00
N ASP A 547 -33.12 -1.65 -6.80
CA ASP A 547 -31.83 -1.52 -6.14
C ASP A 547 -31.54 -2.64 -5.13
N ARG A 548 -32.46 -3.60 -4.94
CA ARG A 548 -32.31 -4.69 -3.98
C ARG A 548 -33.04 -5.97 -4.39
N ARG A 549 -32.55 -7.12 -3.91
CA ARG A 549 -33.14 -8.45 -4.10
C ARG A 549 -33.22 -9.19 -2.77
N GLY A 550 -34.23 -10.06 -2.63
CA GLY A 550 -34.45 -10.88 -1.46
C GLY A 550 -35.11 -10.11 -0.32
N VAL A 551 -35.54 -10.83 0.71
CA VAL A 551 -36.20 -10.28 1.90
C VAL A 551 -35.71 -11.04 3.13
N LEU A 552 -35.76 -10.40 4.31
CA LEU A 552 -35.46 -11.05 5.58
C LEU A 552 -36.77 -11.29 6.33
N LYS A 553 -37.11 -12.56 6.60
CA LYS A 553 -38.35 -12.94 7.31
C LYS A 553 -38.21 -12.83 8.82
N GLU A 554 -37.04 -13.17 9.36
CA GLU A 554 -36.79 -13.21 10.80
C GLU A 554 -35.87 -12.04 11.18
N ARG A 555 -36.47 -10.92 11.62
CA ARG A 555 -35.75 -9.65 11.88
C ARG A 555 -34.79 -9.72 13.08
N ASP A 556 -35.08 -10.59 14.04
CA ASP A 556 -34.31 -10.69 15.29
C ASP A 556 -33.02 -11.53 15.16
N LYS A 557 -32.82 -12.19 14.00
CA LYS A 557 -31.60 -12.95 13.76
C LYS A 557 -30.40 -12.00 13.59
N PRO A 558 -29.22 -12.36 14.14
CA PRO A 558 -27.97 -11.69 13.81
C PRO A 558 -27.74 -11.62 12.30
N ILE A 559 -27.09 -10.55 11.84
CA ILE A 559 -26.78 -10.34 10.43
C ILE A 559 -25.31 -10.68 10.17
N ILE A 560 -25.07 -11.61 9.24
CA ILE A 560 -23.79 -11.75 8.56
C ILE A 560 -23.76 -10.70 7.45
N PHE A 561 -22.83 -9.76 7.53
CA PHE A 561 -22.76 -8.62 6.63
C PHE A 561 -21.50 -8.64 5.77
N SER A 562 -21.62 -8.31 4.48
CA SER A 562 -20.48 -8.05 3.61
C SER A 562 -20.76 -6.86 2.70
N MET A 563 -19.73 -6.06 2.43
CA MET A 563 -19.80 -4.92 1.52
C MET A 563 -18.49 -4.81 0.74
N ALA A 564 -18.58 -4.85 -0.58
CA ALA A 564 -17.45 -4.64 -1.48
C ALA A 564 -17.93 -4.32 -2.91
N ARG A 565 -17.00 -3.99 -3.80
CA ARG A 565 -17.25 -4.04 -5.25
C ARG A 565 -17.55 -5.48 -5.67
N MET A 566 -18.34 -5.64 -6.72
CA MET A 566 -18.71 -6.96 -7.22
C MET A 566 -17.81 -7.36 -8.38
N ASP A 567 -16.74 -8.08 -8.04
CA ASP A 567 -15.80 -8.68 -8.98
C ASP A 567 -15.44 -10.11 -8.51
N HIS A 568 -14.78 -10.89 -9.36
CA HIS A 568 -14.46 -12.29 -9.06
C HIS A 568 -13.55 -12.41 -7.83
N ILE A 569 -12.60 -11.49 -7.69
CA ILE A 569 -11.62 -11.50 -6.60
C ILE A 569 -12.30 -11.22 -5.25
N LYS A 570 -13.28 -10.30 -5.19
CA LYS A 570 -14.05 -10.00 -3.97
C LYS A 570 -14.97 -11.14 -3.54
N ASN A 571 -15.37 -12.01 -4.46
CA ASN A 571 -16.02 -13.29 -4.18
C ASN A 571 -17.28 -13.18 -3.28
N LEU A 572 -18.07 -12.12 -3.47
CA LEU A 572 -19.33 -11.92 -2.74
C LEU A 572 -20.35 -13.04 -3.04
N SER A 573 -20.41 -13.51 -4.29
CA SER A 573 -21.25 -14.65 -4.67
C SER A 573 -20.83 -15.95 -3.98
N GLY A 574 -19.53 -16.14 -3.73
CA GLY A 574 -19.01 -17.29 -2.99
C GLY A 574 -19.47 -17.28 -1.53
N LEU A 575 -19.56 -16.11 -0.89
CA LEU A 575 -20.13 -16.01 0.45
C LEU A 575 -21.62 -16.38 0.49
N ALA A 576 -22.39 -15.97 -0.53
CA ALA A 576 -23.79 -16.39 -0.66
C ALA A 576 -23.93 -17.91 -0.82
N GLU A 577 -23.02 -18.53 -1.57
CA GLU A 577 -22.94 -19.98 -1.76
C GLU A 577 -22.60 -20.71 -0.45
N ILE A 578 -21.59 -20.23 0.30
CA ILE A 578 -21.21 -20.73 1.63
C ILE A 578 -22.40 -20.70 2.59
N PHE A 579 -23.11 -19.57 2.65
CA PHE A 579 -24.30 -19.42 3.48
C PHE A 579 -25.42 -20.36 3.03
N GLY A 580 -25.69 -20.44 1.73
CA GLY A 580 -26.76 -21.26 1.16
C GLY A 580 -26.58 -22.75 1.39
N ALA A 581 -25.34 -23.23 1.29
CA ALA A 581 -24.97 -24.64 1.52
C ALA A 581 -25.06 -25.05 3.00
N SER A 582 -24.89 -24.12 3.95
CA SER A 582 -24.90 -24.41 5.38
C SER A 582 -26.28 -24.20 6.02
N GLN A 583 -27.03 -25.30 6.20
CA GLN A 583 -28.29 -25.28 6.95
C GLN A 583 -28.12 -24.84 8.41
N ARG A 584 -26.92 -25.04 8.98
CA ARG A 584 -26.59 -24.59 10.33
C ARG A 584 -26.50 -23.06 10.38
N LEU A 585 -25.76 -22.43 9.47
CA LEU A 585 -25.66 -20.97 9.40
C LEU A 585 -27.01 -20.30 9.15
N ARG A 586 -27.78 -20.81 8.20
CA ARG A 586 -29.12 -20.31 7.84
C ARG A 586 -30.10 -20.29 9.01
N LYS A 587 -29.94 -21.20 9.96
CA LYS A 587 -30.75 -21.23 11.20
C LYS A 587 -30.32 -20.17 12.20
N LEU A 588 -29.04 -19.79 12.21
CA LEU A 588 -28.44 -18.90 13.21
C LEU A 588 -28.54 -17.42 12.81
N ALA A 589 -28.43 -17.09 11.52
CA ALA A 589 -28.29 -15.72 11.06
C ALA A 589 -28.98 -15.45 9.72
N ASN A 590 -29.18 -14.17 9.42
CA ASN A 590 -29.50 -13.67 8.09
C ASN A 590 -28.21 -13.27 7.35
N LEU A 591 -28.24 -13.23 6.02
CA LEU A 591 -27.15 -12.72 5.19
C LEU A 591 -27.53 -11.39 4.52
N VAL A 592 -26.67 -10.38 4.65
CA VAL A 592 -26.80 -9.10 3.94
C VAL A 592 -25.53 -8.84 3.14
N ILE A 593 -25.67 -8.67 1.82
CA ILE A 593 -24.57 -8.33 0.92
C ILE A 593 -24.86 -7.00 0.22
N ILE A 594 -23.88 -6.10 0.21
CA ILE A 594 -23.93 -4.84 -0.54
C ILE A 594 -22.81 -4.85 -1.59
N GLY A 595 -23.18 -4.73 -2.86
CA GLY A 595 -22.22 -4.70 -3.95
C GLY A 595 -22.85 -4.90 -5.31
N GLY A 596 -22.25 -4.29 -6.32
CA GLY A 596 -22.67 -4.39 -7.72
C GLY A 596 -24.02 -3.73 -8.00
N HIS A 597 -24.65 -4.15 -9.09
CA HIS A 597 -26.02 -3.80 -9.46
C HIS A 597 -26.91 -5.04 -9.37
N ILE A 598 -28.21 -4.87 -9.19
CA ILE A 598 -29.12 -6.02 -9.25
C ILE A 598 -29.29 -6.51 -10.69
N ASP A 599 -29.41 -5.58 -11.66
CA ASP A 599 -29.57 -5.95 -13.08
C ASP A 599 -28.21 -5.92 -13.78
N PRO A 600 -27.76 -7.02 -14.43
CA PRO A 600 -26.48 -7.06 -15.13
C PRO A 600 -26.41 -6.03 -16.28
N ARG A 601 -27.55 -5.64 -16.86
CA ARG A 601 -27.61 -4.65 -17.95
C ARG A 601 -27.25 -3.23 -17.51
N ASN A 602 -27.24 -2.97 -16.21
CA ASN A 602 -26.84 -1.69 -15.65
C ASN A 602 -25.32 -1.61 -15.42
N SER A 603 -24.60 -2.73 -15.51
CA SER A 603 -23.15 -2.74 -15.47
C SER A 603 -22.56 -2.53 -16.87
N GLN A 604 -21.46 -1.78 -16.93
CA GLN A 604 -20.60 -1.65 -18.11
C GLN A 604 -19.35 -2.51 -18.01
N ASP A 605 -19.19 -3.24 -16.89
CA ASP A 605 -18.06 -4.11 -16.59
C ASP A 605 -18.49 -5.57 -16.77
N GLU A 606 -17.78 -6.29 -17.64
CA GLU A 606 -18.11 -7.68 -18.00
C GLU A 606 -17.95 -8.63 -16.80
N GLU A 607 -16.93 -8.41 -15.97
CA GLU A 607 -16.65 -9.24 -14.80
C GLU A 607 -17.74 -9.05 -13.73
N GLU A 608 -18.13 -7.79 -13.48
CA GLU A 608 -19.25 -7.47 -12.59
C GLU A 608 -20.55 -8.10 -13.11
N GLY A 609 -20.85 -7.99 -14.42
CA GLY A 609 -22.02 -8.61 -15.03
C GLY A 609 -22.09 -10.13 -14.83
N VAL A 610 -20.95 -10.83 -14.96
CA VAL A 610 -20.85 -12.28 -14.68
C VAL A 610 -21.10 -12.59 -13.21
N GLN A 611 -20.55 -11.80 -12.28
CA GLN A 611 -20.77 -12.01 -10.85
C GLN A 611 -22.21 -11.70 -10.42
N ILE A 612 -22.85 -10.69 -11.03
CA ILE A 612 -24.28 -10.39 -10.86
C ILE A 612 -25.11 -11.60 -11.25
N GLN A 613 -24.87 -12.17 -12.43
CA GLN A 613 -25.60 -13.37 -12.88
C GLN A 613 -25.36 -14.55 -11.94
N ARG A 614 -24.11 -14.78 -11.52
CA ARG A 614 -23.79 -15.83 -10.55
C ARG A 614 -24.51 -15.64 -9.21
N MET A 615 -24.58 -14.42 -8.70
CA MET A 615 -25.34 -14.12 -7.47
C MET A 615 -26.82 -14.47 -7.65
N HIS A 616 -27.39 -14.18 -8.83
CA HIS A 616 -28.75 -14.58 -9.13
C HIS A 616 -28.95 -16.08 -9.06
N ASP A 617 -28.10 -16.83 -9.75
CA ASP A 617 -28.14 -18.28 -9.84
C ASP A 617 -27.97 -18.93 -8.45
N VAL A 618 -27.08 -18.42 -7.62
CA VAL A 618 -26.86 -18.91 -6.24
C VAL A 618 -28.09 -18.67 -5.36
N MET A 619 -28.68 -17.48 -5.40
CA MET A 619 -29.89 -17.18 -4.63
C MET A 619 -31.06 -18.10 -5.01
N ASP A 620 -31.22 -18.40 -6.30
CA ASP A 620 -32.26 -19.28 -6.81
C ASP A 620 -31.99 -20.75 -6.47
N ALA A 621 -30.76 -21.22 -6.66
CA ALA A 621 -30.36 -22.59 -6.39
C ALA A 621 -30.55 -22.99 -4.92
N TYR A 622 -30.22 -22.09 -3.98
CA TYR A 622 -30.34 -22.34 -2.54
C TYR A 622 -31.62 -21.79 -1.91
N GLN A 623 -32.51 -21.17 -2.70
CA GLN A 623 -33.77 -20.56 -2.26
C GLN A 623 -33.53 -19.60 -1.07
N LEU A 624 -32.71 -18.57 -1.30
CA LEU A 624 -32.24 -17.67 -0.24
C LEU A 624 -33.23 -16.55 0.11
N ASP A 625 -34.28 -16.36 -0.68
CA ASP A 625 -35.34 -15.40 -0.39
C ASP A 625 -36.02 -15.72 0.96
N GLY A 626 -35.99 -14.76 1.88
CA GLY A 626 -36.44 -14.90 3.26
C GLY A 626 -35.31 -14.96 4.29
N GLN A 627 -34.08 -15.21 3.86
CA GLN A 627 -32.89 -15.34 4.71
C GLN A 627 -31.71 -14.48 4.23
N MET A 628 -31.79 -13.97 3.00
CA MET A 628 -30.78 -13.12 2.39
C MET A 628 -31.38 -11.83 1.82
N ARG A 629 -30.61 -10.74 1.94
CA ARG A 629 -30.85 -9.44 1.31
C ARG A 629 -29.60 -9.01 0.54
N TRP A 630 -29.76 -8.75 -0.75
CA TRP A 630 -28.72 -8.20 -1.61
C TRP A 630 -29.09 -6.78 -2.03
N ILE A 631 -28.18 -5.82 -1.86
CA ILE A 631 -28.38 -4.41 -2.18
C ILE A 631 -27.33 -3.99 -3.21
N GLY A 632 -27.77 -3.44 -4.34
CA GLY A 632 -26.95 -3.05 -5.49
C GLY A 632 -26.65 -1.56 -5.56
N THR A 633 -26.56 -0.87 -4.42
CA THR A 633 -26.35 0.59 -4.35
C THR A 633 -25.08 0.93 -3.59
N LEU A 634 -24.31 1.90 -4.11
CA LEU A 634 -23.22 2.50 -3.35
C LEU A 634 -23.79 3.41 -2.25
N LEU A 635 -23.50 3.07 -1.00
CA LEU A 635 -23.95 3.85 0.15
C LEU A 635 -23.08 5.10 0.38
N ASP A 636 -23.72 6.19 0.79
CA ASP A 636 -23.04 7.32 1.43
C ASP A 636 -22.31 6.84 2.70
N LYS A 637 -21.20 7.52 3.07
CA LYS A 637 -20.36 7.13 4.22
C LYS A 637 -21.08 7.18 5.58
N ASN A 638 -21.99 8.13 5.79
CA ASN A 638 -22.81 8.19 7.00
C ASN A 638 -23.74 6.98 7.10
N VAL A 639 -24.41 6.63 6.00
CA VAL A 639 -25.29 5.45 5.93
C VAL A 639 -24.49 4.17 6.12
N ALA A 640 -23.35 4.01 5.43
CA ALA A 640 -22.48 2.85 5.58
C ALA A 640 -21.96 2.71 7.03
N GLY A 641 -21.45 3.80 7.61
CA GLY A 641 -20.97 3.81 8.99
C GLY A 641 -22.06 3.46 10.01
N GLU A 642 -23.26 4.03 9.85
CA GLU A 642 -24.38 3.73 10.74
C GLU A 642 -24.91 2.31 10.53
N LEU A 643 -24.91 1.80 9.30
CA LEU A 643 -25.27 0.43 8.99
C LEU A 643 -24.35 -0.58 9.70
N TYR A 644 -23.03 -0.37 9.66
CA TYR A 644 -22.10 -1.19 10.45
C TYR A 644 -22.55 -1.24 11.92
N ARG A 645 -22.81 -0.09 12.54
CA ARG A 645 -23.24 -0.02 13.95
C ARG A 645 -24.60 -0.68 14.21
N VAL A 646 -25.57 -0.54 13.30
CA VAL A 646 -26.88 -1.22 13.38
C VAL A 646 -26.70 -2.75 13.33
N ILE A 647 -25.78 -3.25 12.51
CA ILE A 647 -25.44 -4.68 12.50
C ILE A 647 -24.80 -5.10 13.83
N GLY A 648 -23.95 -4.25 14.42
CA GLY A 648 -23.43 -4.45 15.77
C GLY A 648 -24.54 -4.55 16.84
N ASP A 649 -25.61 -3.75 16.71
CA ASP A 649 -26.78 -3.83 17.59
C ASP A 649 -27.48 -5.20 17.49
N SER A 650 -27.51 -5.80 16.28
CA SER A 650 -28.05 -7.15 16.05
C SER A 650 -27.13 -8.30 16.48
N ARG A 651 -25.94 -7.99 17.04
CA ARG A 651 -24.88 -8.98 17.35
C ARG A 651 -24.44 -9.79 16.13
N GLY A 652 -24.48 -9.14 14.97
CA GLY A 652 -23.98 -9.67 13.71
C GLY A 652 -22.45 -9.69 13.63
N CYS A 653 -21.94 -10.02 12.45
CA CYS A 653 -20.51 -9.97 12.13
C CYS A 653 -20.29 -9.48 10.70
N PHE A 654 -19.09 -8.99 10.41
CA PHE A 654 -18.67 -8.64 9.06
C PHE A 654 -17.84 -9.77 8.46
N VAL A 655 -18.05 -10.08 7.18
CA VAL A 655 -17.30 -11.08 6.43
C VAL A 655 -16.68 -10.46 5.19
N GLN A 656 -15.36 -10.61 5.05
CA GLN A 656 -14.60 -10.29 3.85
C GLN A 656 -14.17 -11.63 3.20
N PRO A 657 -14.85 -12.08 2.13
CA PRO A 657 -14.63 -13.41 1.56
C PRO A 657 -13.70 -13.44 0.33
N ALA A 658 -12.88 -12.40 0.12
CA ALA A 658 -12.11 -12.27 -1.13
C ALA A 658 -11.12 -13.43 -1.29
N LEU A 659 -10.94 -13.86 -2.53
CA LEU A 659 -9.87 -14.80 -2.90
C LEU A 659 -8.49 -14.23 -2.57
N PHE A 660 -8.35 -12.90 -2.70
CA PHE A 660 -7.21 -12.13 -2.23
C PHE A 660 -7.64 -10.70 -1.91
N GLU A 661 -7.18 -10.15 -0.78
CA GLU A 661 -7.45 -8.76 -0.42
C GLU A 661 -6.13 -8.03 -0.15
N ALA A 662 -5.77 -7.04 -0.98
CA ALA A 662 -4.47 -6.37 -0.88
C ALA A 662 -4.28 -5.66 0.48
N PHE A 663 -5.34 -5.03 1.00
CA PHE A 663 -5.34 -4.41 2.32
C PHE A 663 -6.64 -4.70 3.09
N GLY A 664 -7.77 -4.20 2.58
CA GLY A 664 -9.09 -4.39 3.20
C GLY A 664 -9.51 -3.22 4.09
N LEU A 665 -9.73 -2.03 3.52
CA LEU A 665 -10.28 -0.90 4.28
C LEU A 665 -11.62 -1.24 4.95
N THR A 666 -12.47 -2.04 4.31
CA THR A 666 -13.76 -2.47 4.89
C THR A 666 -13.60 -3.35 6.13
N VAL A 667 -12.48 -4.07 6.26
CA VAL A 667 -12.11 -4.79 7.49
C VAL A 667 -11.85 -3.77 8.61
N ILE A 668 -11.04 -2.75 8.34
CA ILE A 668 -10.75 -1.68 9.31
C ILE A 668 -12.02 -0.89 9.67
N GLU A 669 -12.88 -0.56 8.70
CA GLU A 669 -14.15 0.15 8.93
C GLU A 669 -15.10 -0.65 9.83
N ALA A 670 -15.22 -1.97 9.59
CA ALA A 670 -16.01 -2.88 10.43
C ALA A 670 -15.43 -2.99 11.85
N MET A 671 -14.12 -3.21 11.97
CA MET A 671 -13.43 -3.29 13.26
C MET A 671 -13.53 -1.97 14.04
N SER A 672 -13.39 -0.82 13.37
CA SER A 672 -13.56 0.52 13.96
C SER A 672 -14.96 0.76 14.50
N SER A 673 -15.95 0.09 13.91
CA SER A 673 -17.35 0.14 14.33
C SER A 673 -17.67 -0.84 15.46
N GLY A 674 -16.70 -1.69 15.85
CA GLY A 674 -16.84 -2.71 16.89
C GLY A 674 -17.51 -3.99 16.41
N LEU A 675 -17.44 -4.32 15.12
CA LEU A 675 -17.98 -5.58 14.60
C LEU A 675 -16.90 -6.66 14.64
N PRO A 676 -17.21 -7.86 15.15
CA PRO A 676 -16.40 -9.04 14.89
C PRO A 676 -16.26 -9.26 13.39
N VAL A 677 -15.01 -9.46 12.94
CA VAL A 677 -14.69 -9.63 11.52
C VAL A 677 -14.17 -11.03 11.24
N PHE A 678 -14.63 -11.62 10.13
CA PHE A 678 -14.07 -12.79 9.48
C PHE A 678 -13.50 -12.35 8.14
N ALA A 679 -12.19 -12.43 7.93
CA ALA A 679 -11.57 -11.99 6.68
C ALA A 679 -10.67 -13.06 6.08
N THR A 680 -10.51 -13.01 4.76
CA THR A 680 -9.59 -13.89 4.04
C THR A 680 -8.19 -13.89 4.66
N ARG A 681 -7.57 -15.06 4.75
CA ARG A 681 -6.17 -15.20 5.17
C ARG A 681 -5.15 -14.84 4.09
N PHE A 682 -5.61 -14.49 2.89
CA PHE A 682 -4.77 -14.19 1.73
C PHE A 682 -4.70 -12.67 1.50
N GLY A 683 -3.51 -12.10 1.69
CA GLY A 683 -3.26 -10.68 1.55
C GLY A 683 -3.25 -9.89 2.88
N GLY A 684 -3.56 -8.60 2.83
CA GLY A 684 -3.46 -7.67 3.95
C GLY A 684 -4.26 -7.99 5.21
N PRO A 685 -5.47 -8.59 5.14
CA PRO A 685 -6.22 -8.93 6.36
C PRO A 685 -5.51 -9.93 7.28
N LEU A 686 -4.56 -10.72 6.76
CA LEU A 686 -3.71 -11.61 7.54
C LEU A 686 -2.91 -10.85 8.62
N GLU A 687 -2.45 -9.64 8.30
CA GLU A 687 -1.72 -8.77 9.22
C GLU A 687 -2.63 -7.90 10.08
N ILE A 688 -3.81 -7.53 9.55
CA ILE A 688 -4.76 -6.67 10.26
C ILE A 688 -5.34 -7.41 11.48
N ILE A 689 -5.76 -8.66 11.27
CA ILE A 689 -6.46 -9.47 12.26
C ILE A 689 -5.47 -10.37 13.01
N GLU A 690 -5.55 -10.37 14.33
CA GLU A 690 -5.01 -11.42 15.19
C GLU A 690 -6.11 -12.47 15.40
N ASP A 691 -5.97 -13.65 14.78
CA ASP A 691 -6.99 -14.71 14.77
C ASP A 691 -7.39 -15.12 16.20
N GLY A 692 -8.70 -15.11 16.48
CA GLY A 692 -9.28 -15.40 17.79
C GLY A 692 -9.18 -14.28 18.82
N VAL A 693 -8.50 -13.17 18.52
CA VAL A 693 -8.32 -12.03 19.44
C VAL A 693 -9.06 -10.79 18.95
N SER A 694 -8.79 -10.35 17.72
CA SER A 694 -9.38 -9.14 17.13
C SER A 694 -10.29 -9.44 15.94
N GLY A 695 -10.48 -10.72 15.62
CA GLY A 695 -11.29 -11.22 14.51
C GLY A 695 -10.87 -12.65 14.18
N PHE A 696 -11.26 -13.13 13.00
CA PHE A 696 -10.92 -14.47 12.53
C PHE A 696 -10.46 -14.48 11.08
N HIS A 697 -9.49 -15.33 10.77
CA HIS A 697 -9.09 -15.65 9.41
C HIS A 697 -9.96 -16.76 8.83
N ILE A 698 -10.36 -16.62 7.57
CA ILE A 698 -11.08 -17.62 6.79
C ILE A 698 -10.33 -17.98 5.51
N ASN A 699 -10.54 -19.19 5.02
CA ASN A 699 -10.00 -19.65 3.75
C ASN A 699 -11.13 -19.64 2.70
N PRO A 700 -11.17 -18.67 1.76
CA PRO A 700 -12.24 -18.57 0.76
C PRO A 700 -12.32 -19.78 -0.17
N ASN A 701 -11.24 -20.57 -0.28
CA ASN A 701 -11.19 -21.80 -1.07
C ASN A 701 -11.73 -23.03 -0.31
N ASN A 702 -12.05 -22.89 0.99
CA ASN A 702 -12.65 -23.92 1.80
C ASN A 702 -13.99 -23.44 2.39
N GLN A 703 -15.06 -23.66 1.61
CA GLN A 703 -16.41 -23.21 1.95
C GLN A 703 -16.91 -23.81 3.27
N GLN A 704 -16.64 -25.10 3.50
CA GLN A 704 -17.09 -25.81 4.68
C GLN A 704 -16.41 -25.26 5.96
N GLU A 705 -15.09 -25.11 5.95
CA GLU A 705 -14.33 -24.53 7.07
C GLU A 705 -14.83 -23.13 7.41
N THR A 706 -15.05 -22.29 6.38
CA THR A 706 -15.58 -20.94 6.57
C THR A 706 -16.98 -20.96 7.19
N ALA A 707 -17.85 -21.84 6.70
CA ALA A 707 -19.21 -21.97 7.22
C ALA A 707 -19.25 -22.46 8.68
N GLU A 708 -18.41 -23.43 9.01
CA GLU A 708 -18.29 -23.99 10.36
C GLU A 708 -17.75 -22.93 11.33
N LYS A 709 -16.68 -22.21 10.97
CA LYS A 709 -16.09 -21.16 11.82
C LYS A 709 -17.10 -20.04 12.15
N LEU A 710 -17.88 -19.60 11.16
CA LEU A 710 -18.96 -18.63 11.35
C LEU A 710 -20.06 -19.17 12.27
N ALA A 711 -20.48 -20.42 12.07
CA ALA A 711 -21.55 -21.04 12.85
C ALA A 711 -21.15 -21.24 14.31
N ASP A 712 -19.92 -21.72 14.54
CA ASP A 712 -19.35 -21.94 15.87
C ASP A 712 -19.30 -20.62 16.66
N PHE A 713 -18.85 -19.53 16.02
CA PHE A 713 -18.82 -18.22 16.66
C PHE A 713 -20.22 -17.71 17.00
N LEU A 714 -21.17 -17.79 16.06
CA LEU A 714 -22.53 -17.30 16.27
C LEU A 714 -23.26 -18.10 17.36
N GLU A 715 -23.05 -19.43 17.43
CA GLU A 715 -23.60 -20.26 18.50
C GLU A 715 -22.97 -19.93 19.86
N ALA A 716 -21.65 -19.76 19.92
CA ALA A 716 -20.96 -19.38 21.14
C ALA A 716 -21.41 -17.99 21.64
N ALA A 717 -21.56 -17.02 20.73
CA ALA A 717 -22.07 -15.68 21.03
C ALA A 717 -23.53 -15.68 21.48
N ALA A 718 -24.37 -16.54 20.91
CA ALA A 718 -25.75 -16.71 21.35
C ALA A 718 -25.86 -17.36 22.74
N ALA A 719 -24.92 -18.25 23.09
CA ALA A 719 -24.85 -18.87 24.40
C ALA A 719 -24.26 -17.94 25.48
N ASP A 720 -23.26 -17.13 25.13
CA ASP A 720 -22.62 -16.17 26.01
C ASP A 720 -22.20 -14.91 25.23
N ILE A 721 -22.92 -13.81 25.48
CA ILE A 721 -22.70 -12.54 24.79
C ILE A 721 -21.28 -11.99 24.95
N ARG A 722 -20.60 -12.35 26.05
CA ARG A 722 -19.22 -11.93 26.32
C ARG A 722 -18.24 -12.43 25.26
N VAL A 723 -18.56 -13.53 24.57
CA VAL A 723 -17.76 -14.02 23.44
C VAL A 723 -17.75 -12.99 22.31
N TRP A 724 -18.92 -12.42 21.99
CA TRP A 724 -19.04 -11.39 20.97
C TRP A 724 -18.35 -10.08 21.41
N GLU A 725 -18.59 -9.66 22.66
CA GLU A 725 -18.00 -8.44 23.23
C GLU A 725 -16.47 -8.51 23.27
N THR A 726 -15.90 -9.66 23.63
CA THR A 726 -14.44 -9.85 23.68
C THR A 726 -13.79 -9.65 22.31
N ILE A 727 -14.37 -10.21 21.24
CA ILE A 727 -13.85 -10.04 19.88
C ILE A 727 -14.06 -8.60 19.38
N SER A 728 -15.21 -7.98 19.69
CA SER A 728 -15.47 -6.57 19.40
C SER A 728 -14.43 -5.65 20.06
N ASP A 729 -14.17 -5.82 21.35
CA ASP A 729 -13.21 -5.02 22.11
C ASP A 729 -11.78 -5.25 21.59
N GLY A 730 -11.44 -6.49 21.24
CA GLY A 730 -10.18 -6.82 20.57
C GLY A 730 -10.02 -6.12 19.22
N ALA A 731 -11.08 -6.07 18.41
CA ALA A 731 -11.10 -5.36 17.13
C ALA A 731 -10.87 -3.85 17.31
N LEU A 732 -11.55 -3.23 18.27
CA LEU A 732 -11.40 -1.81 18.61
C LEU A 732 -10.00 -1.48 19.14
N ALA A 733 -9.46 -2.33 20.02
CA ALA A 733 -8.10 -2.18 20.54
C ALA A 733 -7.06 -2.27 19.42
N ARG A 734 -7.22 -3.25 18.50
CA ARG A 734 -6.33 -3.45 17.36
C ARG A 734 -6.30 -2.22 16.44
N VAL A 735 -7.47 -1.69 16.07
CA VAL A 735 -7.57 -0.50 15.23
C VAL A 735 -6.97 0.73 15.91
N SER A 736 -7.35 1.00 17.16
CA SER A 736 -6.89 2.22 17.86
C SER A 736 -5.36 2.27 18.02
N ALA A 737 -4.72 1.11 18.19
CA ALA A 737 -3.26 1.00 18.31
C ALA A 737 -2.52 1.17 16.97
N HIS A 738 -3.05 0.65 15.86
CA HIS A 738 -2.29 0.50 14.61
C HIS A 738 -2.88 1.21 13.40
N TYR A 739 -4.21 1.22 13.24
CA TYR A 739 -4.88 1.58 12.00
C TYR A 739 -5.68 2.88 12.14
N THR A 740 -4.98 3.97 12.46
CA THR A 740 -5.59 5.31 12.59
C THR A 740 -4.88 6.33 11.70
N TRP A 741 -5.64 7.26 11.13
CA TRP A 741 -5.09 8.36 10.35
C TRP A 741 -4.19 9.30 11.18
N SER A 742 -4.41 9.42 12.49
CA SER A 742 -3.53 10.16 13.38
C SER A 742 -2.14 9.52 13.50
N ASN A 743 -2.08 8.19 13.68
CA ASN A 743 -0.80 7.47 13.74
C ASN A 743 -0.11 7.53 12.37
N TYR A 744 -0.86 7.35 11.30
CA TYR A 744 -0.38 7.49 9.93
C TYR A 744 0.30 8.85 9.70
N ALA A 745 -0.40 9.96 9.97
CA ALA A 745 0.11 11.30 9.75
C ALA A 745 1.36 11.60 10.58
N MET A 746 1.37 11.15 11.84
CA MET A 746 2.51 11.28 12.75
C MET A 746 3.75 10.55 12.20
N GLN A 747 3.61 9.29 11.76
CA GLN A 747 4.70 8.51 11.18
C GLN A 747 5.19 9.12 9.86
N MET A 748 4.29 9.53 8.97
CA MET A 748 4.63 10.21 7.71
C MET A 748 5.44 11.49 7.92
N MET A 749 5.05 12.32 8.89
CA MET A 749 5.78 13.56 9.20
C MET A 749 7.17 13.29 9.77
N THR A 750 7.32 12.23 10.55
CA THR A 750 8.62 11.78 11.07
C THR A 750 9.51 11.24 9.95
N LEU A 751 8.98 10.39 9.07
CA LEU A 751 9.69 9.92 7.88
C LEU A 751 10.19 11.07 7.01
N ALA A 752 9.29 11.99 6.63
CA ALA A 752 9.62 13.12 5.76
C ALA A 752 10.76 13.99 6.34
N ARG A 753 10.76 14.22 7.66
CA ARG A 753 11.79 15.01 8.35
C ARG A 753 13.13 14.29 8.39
N ILE A 754 13.14 13.02 8.80
CA ILE A 754 14.39 12.28 8.96
C ILE A 754 15.05 12.01 7.62
N PHE A 755 14.29 11.58 6.61
CA PHE A 755 14.82 11.41 5.25
C PHE A 755 15.25 12.75 4.64
N GLY A 756 14.49 13.83 4.85
CA GLY A 756 14.90 15.18 4.44
C GLY A 756 16.21 15.64 5.09
N PHE A 757 16.38 15.36 6.38
CA PHE A 757 17.61 15.62 7.12
C PHE A 757 18.78 14.82 6.55
N TRP A 758 18.63 13.51 6.38
CA TRP A 758 19.72 12.67 5.86
C TRP A 758 20.08 13.01 4.42
N ARG A 759 19.10 13.36 3.58
CA ARG A 759 19.32 13.85 2.22
C ARG A 759 20.16 15.13 2.22
N PHE A 760 19.94 16.03 3.17
CA PHE A 760 20.78 17.22 3.35
C PHE A 760 22.19 16.85 3.82
N MET A 761 22.30 16.04 4.87
CA MET A 761 23.56 15.75 5.56
C MET A 761 24.54 14.94 4.71
N LEU A 762 24.03 13.91 4.04
CA LEU A 762 24.87 13.00 3.30
C LEU A 762 25.34 13.59 1.97
N LYS A 763 24.71 14.69 1.50
CA LYS A 763 24.88 15.22 0.13
C LYS A 763 24.99 14.07 -0.88
N THR A 764 24.22 13.01 -0.65
CA THR A 764 24.55 11.67 -1.15
C THR A 764 24.57 11.74 -2.66
N ASP A 765 25.77 11.59 -3.22
CA ASP A 765 25.94 11.67 -4.67
C ASP A 765 25.47 10.34 -5.27
N ARG A 766 24.15 10.12 -5.30
CA ARG A 766 23.50 9.08 -6.11
C ARG A 766 23.55 9.45 -7.60
N HIS A 767 24.57 10.18 -8.03
CA HIS A 767 24.65 10.69 -9.40
C HIS A 767 24.66 9.56 -10.41
N ALA A 768 25.42 8.48 -10.17
CA ALA A 768 25.44 7.31 -11.04
C ALA A 768 24.04 6.68 -11.19
N ALA A 769 23.38 6.35 -10.08
CA ALA A 769 22.01 5.80 -10.07
C ALA A 769 21.01 6.74 -10.76
N ARG A 770 21.09 8.05 -10.47
CA ARG A 770 20.24 9.06 -11.09
C ARG A 770 20.45 9.15 -12.60
N ARG A 771 21.69 9.07 -13.09
CA ARG A 771 21.98 9.07 -14.54
C ARG A 771 21.50 7.80 -15.21
N TYR A 772 21.65 6.65 -14.55
CA TYR A 772 21.13 5.38 -15.04
C TYR A 772 19.61 5.42 -15.20
N LEU A 773 18.89 5.92 -14.18
CA LEU A 773 17.44 6.11 -14.22
C LEU A 773 17.00 7.13 -15.28
N GLN A 774 17.73 8.24 -15.43
CA GLN A 774 17.46 9.23 -16.48
C GLN A 774 17.61 8.60 -17.87
N MET A 775 18.67 7.82 -18.10
CA MET A 775 18.87 7.11 -19.35
C MET A 775 17.72 6.12 -19.61
N PHE A 776 17.34 5.34 -18.61
CA PHE A 776 16.24 4.38 -18.70
C PHE A 776 14.90 5.08 -19.00
N GLN A 777 14.61 6.20 -18.33
CA GLN A 777 13.43 7.02 -18.65
C GLN A 777 13.45 7.54 -20.10
N HIS A 778 14.57 8.10 -20.55
CA HIS A 778 14.64 8.78 -21.85
C HIS A 778 14.69 7.80 -23.03
N LEU A 779 15.35 6.66 -22.86
CA LEU A 779 15.62 5.72 -23.95
C LEU A 779 14.73 4.48 -23.93
N GLN A 780 14.05 4.17 -22.83
CA GLN A 780 13.09 3.06 -22.75
C GLN A 780 11.67 3.56 -22.52
N TRP A 781 11.43 4.24 -21.40
CA TRP A 781 10.06 4.64 -21.05
C TRP A 781 9.44 5.64 -22.05
N ARG A 782 10.17 6.70 -22.42
CA ARG A 782 9.63 7.74 -23.32
C ARG A 782 9.24 7.20 -24.71
N PRO A 783 10.05 6.37 -25.38
CA PRO A 783 9.63 5.70 -26.61
C PRO A 783 8.36 4.86 -26.45
N LEU A 784 8.25 4.08 -25.36
CA LEU A 784 7.05 3.28 -25.08
C LEU A 784 5.82 4.20 -24.89
N ALA A 785 5.97 5.26 -24.10
CA ALA A 785 4.89 6.22 -23.85
C ALA A 785 4.44 6.93 -25.14
N HIS A 786 5.33 7.24 -26.07
CA HIS A 786 4.97 7.83 -27.37
C HIS A 786 4.29 6.85 -28.33
N ALA A 787 4.49 5.53 -28.14
CA ALA A 787 3.83 4.51 -28.96
C ALA A 787 2.36 4.28 -28.55
N VAL A 788 1.99 4.70 -27.34
CA VAL A 788 0.60 4.63 -26.86
C VAL A 788 -0.27 5.62 -27.65
N PRO A 789 -1.38 5.18 -28.29
CA PRO A 789 -2.23 6.06 -29.08
C PRO A 789 -2.87 7.20 -28.25
N LEU A 790 -2.87 8.42 -28.80
CA LEU A 790 -3.43 9.60 -28.14
C LEU A 790 -4.97 9.70 -28.19
N GLY A 791 -5.65 8.78 -28.91
CA GLY A 791 -7.06 8.91 -29.27
C GLY A 791 -7.30 9.96 -30.36
N GLU A 792 -8.42 9.88 -31.08
CA GLU A 792 -8.80 10.91 -32.07
C GLU A 792 -9.12 12.25 -31.37
N SER A 793 -8.68 13.36 -31.98
CA SER A 793 -8.88 14.75 -31.53
C SER A 793 -10.29 15.26 -31.78
#